data_AF-A0A2Z2NSY1-F1
#
_entry.id   AF-A0A2Z2NSY1-F1
#
_cell.length_a   1.000
_cell.length_b   1.000
_cell.length_c   1.000
_cell.angle_alpha   90.00
_cell.angle_beta   90.00
_cell.angle_gamma   90.00
#
_symmetry.space_group_name_H-M   'P 1'
#
loop_
_entity.id
_entity.type
_entity.pdbx_description
1 polymer ?
#
loop_
_entity_poly.entity_id
_entity_poly.type
_entity_poly.pdbx_seq_one_letter_code
_entity_poly.pdbx_strand_id
1 'polypeptide(L)'
;MNTQIDTTSDVQSNEKTAADAALEWAGQYVDVSKHSIVSDSPWATTFRIHGQKSDTWLKVLPTCLAHSPELLVLLGQRFEQSVPRVIASDTDRGLLLMHSCDGRDLRKDATEQERIRMLQTYARIQAASCADEELLQAAPFLPIDSMTDALLEFLAPSVSRTETSGHTVNADFYLSASVCATYHELLEKRAPQLQSWISQAHGLTPTLNHGDLRTANASKSGKGDISLYDWDEAVVAPAGISLHALFSGCSTLVQLQLPEINLIDAESLRQPRREFSAYCEALESAGYAQASDLGKGLASAAVAGMIHYIISFGRFPKESKSYIETVEKNLTRRLSDLLDVADLLCVATPTDIVALADDYEAHKRGWRAERLLVQHLYLQADDVPALQALAQLQLRRNRPSHAIKSFEACTNIDINDAMAHQGLGTLHAQLGCYKLALRHLHRAQSHTPSSALEQQIKRVYDLERMLREADMEGKVPTVWFSDAERESRTIAPETLALCATLFRKYGVLILKSVFEPSLLSQCHQVFSERYQAYLTDQRHKDALRIGDKRFQITIDITKPFNDPALYGNGLTLPLMKDILGEACILGCFTSAMSLPGSKDQRLHKDHKALFHDDPQSVSEPSFAVTMMVPLVDLNERVGTTRVKKGSHTRTSDRSKGMPWQTPFVSVGDCYLMDYRLSHHGQANQSDKPRPILSLVYQRPWFRDYINFHNQPSLRLSSDEYEQVPAALKSLLSWTNEPGSRD
;
A
#
# COMPACT_ATOMS: atom_id res chain seq x y z
N MET A 1 -0.54 -52.34 9.57
CA MET A 1 -0.82 -53.30 8.49
C MET A 1 0.16 -53.01 7.37
N ASN A 2 0.97 -54.01 7.05
CA ASN A 2 1.94 -54.01 5.97
C ASN A 2 1.27 -53.74 4.62
N THR A 3 1.95 -52.99 3.75
CA THR A 3 1.94 -53.22 2.30
C THR A 3 3.33 -52.90 1.76
N GLN A 4 4.18 -53.93 1.75
CA GLN A 4 5.16 -54.12 0.69
C GLN A 4 4.40 -54.25 -0.64
N ILE A 5 4.82 -53.53 -1.66
CA ILE A 5 4.52 -53.88 -3.04
C ILE A 5 5.86 -54.03 -3.76
N ASP A 6 6.04 -55.24 -4.26
CA ASP A 6 7.15 -55.73 -5.07
C ASP A 6 7.48 -54.82 -6.26
N THR A 7 8.77 -54.61 -6.46
CA THR A 7 9.34 -54.15 -7.73
C THR A 7 10.18 -55.29 -8.31
N THR A 8 9.67 -55.98 -9.33
CA THR A 8 10.51 -56.75 -10.24
C THR A 8 10.09 -56.57 -11.69
N SER A 9 11.12 -56.21 -12.46
CA SER A 9 11.31 -56.33 -13.91
C SER A 9 10.38 -55.55 -14.84
N ASP A 10 10.89 -54.41 -15.29
CA ASP A 10 10.87 -54.11 -16.72
C ASP A 10 12.28 -53.75 -17.19
N VAL A 11 12.62 -54.29 -18.35
CA VAL A 11 13.96 -54.34 -18.96
C VAL A 11 14.45 -52.93 -19.30
N GLN A 12 15.44 -52.45 -18.56
CA GLN A 12 16.15 -51.20 -18.84
C GLN A 12 17.04 -51.32 -20.07
N SER A 13 16.74 -50.52 -21.09
CA SER A 13 17.73 -50.05 -22.06
C SER A 13 18.82 -49.28 -21.31
N ASN A 14 20.03 -49.81 -21.38
CA ASN A 14 21.19 -49.41 -20.57
C ASN A 14 21.89 -48.17 -21.16
N GLU A 15 21.20 -47.03 -21.24
CA GLU A 15 21.85 -45.72 -21.43
C GLU A 15 22.26 -45.16 -20.07
N LYS A 16 23.57 -45.08 -19.81
CA LYS A 16 24.12 -44.45 -18.60
C LYS A 16 23.67 -42.99 -18.55
N THR A 17 23.14 -42.56 -17.41
CA THR A 17 22.81 -41.14 -17.22
C THR A 17 24.10 -40.29 -17.14
N ALA A 18 24.04 -39.00 -17.44
CA ALA A 18 25.20 -38.10 -17.32
C ALA A 18 25.80 -38.09 -15.89
N ALA A 19 24.96 -38.30 -14.88
CA ALA A 19 25.38 -38.47 -13.49
C ALA A 19 26.21 -39.75 -13.27
N ASP A 20 25.78 -40.87 -13.84
CA ASP A 20 26.51 -42.15 -13.73
C ASP A 20 27.88 -42.06 -14.40
N ALA A 21 27.95 -41.39 -15.57
CA ALA A 21 29.21 -41.15 -16.27
C ALA A 21 30.17 -40.25 -15.47
N ALA A 22 29.64 -39.23 -14.78
CA ALA A 22 30.44 -38.34 -13.93
C ALA A 22 31.00 -39.08 -12.69
N LEU A 23 30.20 -39.93 -12.05
CA LEU A 23 30.64 -40.74 -10.91
C LEU A 23 31.67 -41.82 -11.32
N GLU A 24 31.50 -42.44 -12.49
CA GLU A 24 32.48 -43.38 -13.05
C GLU A 24 33.83 -42.71 -13.32
N TRP A 25 33.80 -41.49 -13.89
CA TRP A 25 35.00 -40.68 -14.08
C TRP A 25 35.68 -40.34 -12.75
N ALA A 26 34.91 -39.90 -11.74
CA ALA A 26 35.46 -39.63 -10.41
C ALA A 26 36.04 -40.89 -9.72
N GLY A 27 35.46 -42.06 -10.00
CA GLY A 27 35.90 -43.37 -9.51
C GLY A 27 37.34 -43.75 -9.91
N GLN A 28 37.90 -43.08 -10.93
CA GLN A 28 39.31 -43.26 -11.33
C GLN A 28 40.29 -42.63 -10.33
N TYR A 29 39.80 -41.70 -9.49
CA TYR A 29 40.62 -40.89 -8.58
C TYR A 29 40.28 -41.13 -7.10
N VAL A 30 39.00 -41.40 -6.78
CA VAL A 30 38.52 -41.58 -5.40
C VAL A 30 37.50 -42.72 -5.30
N ASP A 31 37.31 -43.29 -4.10
CA ASP A 31 36.28 -44.29 -3.85
C ASP A 31 34.89 -43.63 -3.79
N VAL A 32 34.10 -43.83 -4.84
CA VAL A 32 32.74 -43.28 -5.00
C VAL A 32 31.64 -44.17 -4.43
N SER A 33 31.98 -45.30 -3.79
CA SER A 33 31.00 -46.28 -3.28
C SER A 33 30.00 -45.69 -2.30
N LYS A 34 30.40 -44.65 -1.55
CA LYS A 34 29.54 -43.90 -0.65
C LYS A 34 29.46 -42.44 -1.08
N HIS A 35 28.38 -42.07 -1.76
CA HIS A 35 28.15 -40.69 -2.21
C HIS A 35 26.71 -40.24 -1.95
N SER A 36 26.48 -38.92 -2.02
CA SER A 36 25.16 -38.30 -1.93
C SER A 36 25.07 -37.09 -2.87
N ILE A 37 23.89 -36.85 -3.43
CA ILE A 37 23.63 -35.61 -4.19
C ILE A 37 23.35 -34.50 -3.19
N VAL A 38 24.12 -33.42 -3.26
CA VAL A 38 23.96 -32.24 -2.39
C VAL A 38 23.11 -31.17 -3.06
N SER A 39 23.24 -31.01 -4.38
CA SER A 39 22.37 -30.13 -5.16
C SER A 39 22.22 -30.64 -6.58
N ASP A 40 21.01 -30.52 -7.12
CA ASP A 40 20.70 -30.72 -8.53
C ASP A 40 19.99 -29.47 -9.05
N SER A 41 20.79 -28.53 -9.57
CA SER A 41 20.36 -27.20 -9.98
C SER A 41 20.79 -26.89 -11.41
N PRO A 42 20.13 -25.95 -12.12
CA PRO A 42 20.48 -25.61 -13.51
C PRO A 42 21.94 -25.18 -13.72
N TRP A 43 22.58 -24.62 -12.69
CA TRP A 43 23.99 -24.17 -12.75
C TRP A 43 25.00 -25.26 -12.40
N ALA A 44 24.62 -26.31 -11.66
CA ALA A 44 25.50 -27.43 -11.34
C ALA A 44 24.72 -28.60 -10.72
N THR A 45 25.15 -29.82 -11.02
CA THR A 45 24.89 -31.00 -10.18
C THR A 45 26.10 -31.25 -9.29
N THR A 46 25.91 -31.25 -7.97
CA THR A 46 26.99 -31.42 -6.98
C THR A 46 26.78 -32.68 -6.16
N PHE A 47 27.77 -33.55 -6.15
CA PHE A 47 27.85 -34.75 -5.33
C PHE A 47 28.87 -34.55 -4.21
N ARG A 48 28.55 -35.07 -3.03
CA ARG A 48 29.49 -35.28 -1.93
C ARG A 48 29.87 -36.75 -1.89
N ILE A 49 31.15 -37.02 -2.10
CA ILE A 49 31.72 -38.36 -2.00
C ILE A 49 32.37 -38.49 -0.62
N HIS A 50 31.95 -39.50 0.13
CA HIS A 50 32.32 -39.67 1.52
C HIS A 50 33.61 -40.47 1.67
N GLY A 51 34.72 -39.78 1.98
CA GLY A 51 36.01 -40.40 2.18
C GLY A 51 36.26 -40.83 3.63
N GLN A 52 37.26 -41.69 3.85
CA GLN A 52 37.64 -42.14 5.21
C GLN A 52 38.36 -41.05 6.03
N LYS A 53 39.02 -40.09 5.37
CA LYS A 53 39.78 -39.00 6.00
C LYS A 53 39.15 -37.62 5.80
N SER A 54 38.69 -37.34 4.57
CA SER A 54 38.02 -36.10 4.18
C SER A 54 37.04 -36.40 3.06
N ASP A 55 36.01 -35.58 2.91
CA ASP A 55 35.08 -35.70 1.79
C ASP A 55 35.66 -35.06 0.52
N THR A 56 35.10 -35.43 -0.62
CA THR A 56 35.39 -34.78 -1.91
C THR A 56 34.10 -34.35 -2.59
N TRP A 57 34.18 -33.29 -3.39
CA TRP A 57 33.08 -32.71 -4.11
C TRP A 57 33.26 -32.97 -5.59
N LEU A 58 32.28 -33.62 -6.21
CA LEU A 58 32.19 -33.76 -7.66
C LEU A 58 31.12 -32.80 -8.15
N LYS A 59 31.50 -31.87 -9.04
CA LYS A 59 30.59 -30.98 -9.73
C LYS A 59 30.50 -31.35 -11.21
N VAL A 60 29.27 -31.31 -11.71
CA VAL A 60 28.94 -31.42 -13.13
C VAL A 60 28.35 -30.08 -13.55
N LEU A 61 29.09 -29.35 -14.40
CA LEU A 61 28.77 -28.00 -14.83
C LEU A 61 28.12 -28.00 -16.22
N PRO A 62 27.15 -27.13 -16.47
CA PRO A 62 26.58 -26.94 -17.80
C PRO A 62 27.59 -26.32 -18.76
N THR A 63 27.36 -26.47 -20.06
CA THR A 63 28.25 -25.95 -21.12
C THR A 63 28.53 -24.45 -21.00
N CYS A 64 27.57 -23.65 -20.51
CA CYS A 64 27.76 -22.22 -20.33
C CYS A 64 28.81 -21.87 -19.25
N LEU A 65 29.22 -22.82 -18.41
CA LEU A 65 30.27 -22.72 -17.40
C LEU A 65 31.48 -23.62 -17.71
N ALA A 66 31.63 -24.07 -18.96
CA ALA A 66 32.70 -25.01 -19.34
C ALA A 66 34.13 -24.47 -19.14
N HIS A 67 34.32 -23.15 -19.00
CA HIS A 67 35.61 -22.52 -18.68
C HIS A 67 36.04 -22.75 -17.22
N SER A 68 35.08 -23.00 -16.33
CA SER A 68 35.29 -23.04 -14.89
C SER A 68 36.29 -24.11 -14.41
N PRO A 69 36.29 -25.36 -14.93
CA PRO A 69 37.22 -26.38 -14.44
C PRO A 69 38.70 -26.01 -14.60
N GLU A 70 39.10 -25.44 -15.74
CA GLU A 70 40.47 -24.99 -16.00
C GLU A 70 40.86 -23.83 -15.06
N LEU A 71 39.97 -22.85 -14.91
CA LEU A 71 40.15 -21.74 -13.99
C LEU A 71 40.35 -22.21 -12.54
N LEU A 72 39.54 -23.15 -12.05
CA LEU A 72 39.64 -23.62 -10.66
C LEU A 72 40.92 -24.42 -10.40
N VAL A 73 41.47 -25.11 -11.41
CA VAL A 73 42.79 -25.76 -11.30
C VAL A 73 43.87 -24.71 -11.05
N LEU A 74 43.92 -23.65 -11.87
CA LEU A 74 44.88 -22.56 -11.73
C LEU A 74 44.70 -21.85 -10.38
N LEU A 75 43.46 -21.52 -10.03
CA LEU A 75 43.13 -20.80 -8.80
C LEU A 75 43.52 -21.60 -7.55
N GLY A 76 43.23 -22.90 -7.52
CA GLY A 76 43.61 -23.78 -6.42
C GLY A 76 45.13 -23.97 -6.28
N GLN A 77 45.89 -23.88 -7.37
CA GLN A 77 47.35 -23.91 -7.34
C GLN A 77 47.95 -22.59 -6.81
N ARG A 78 47.38 -21.44 -7.20
CA ARG A 78 47.86 -20.11 -6.76
C ARG A 78 47.50 -19.81 -5.31
N PHE A 79 46.35 -20.29 -4.84
CA PHE A 79 45.77 -19.92 -3.54
C PHE A 79 45.40 -21.14 -2.69
N GLU A 80 46.30 -22.12 -2.57
CA GLU A 80 46.05 -23.42 -1.90
C GLU A 80 45.48 -23.31 -0.46
N GLN A 81 45.80 -22.23 0.26
CA GLN A 81 45.26 -21.99 1.61
C GLN A 81 43.86 -21.38 1.63
N SER A 82 43.47 -20.70 0.56
CA SER A 82 42.25 -19.88 0.49
C SER A 82 41.22 -20.38 -0.53
N VAL A 83 41.59 -21.34 -1.39
CA VAL A 83 40.73 -21.93 -2.40
C VAL A 83 40.91 -23.46 -2.39
N PRO A 84 39.84 -24.26 -2.48
CA PRO A 84 39.94 -25.71 -2.51
C PRO A 84 40.87 -26.21 -3.62
N ARG A 85 41.69 -27.20 -3.28
CA ARG A 85 42.53 -27.89 -4.27
C ARG A 85 41.68 -28.79 -5.16
N VAL A 86 41.88 -28.67 -6.47
CA VAL A 86 41.31 -29.56 -7.48
C VAL A 86 42.12 -30.86 -7.54
N ILE A 87 41.43 -32.00 -7.51
CA ILE A 87 41.99 -33.35 -7.65
C ILE A 87 42.11 -33.71 -9.13
N ALA A 88 41.03 -33.50 -9.87
CA ALA A 88 40.93 -33.75 -11.31
C ALA A 88 39.88 -32.85 -11.94
N SER A 89 40.02 -32.56 -13.24
CA SER A 89 39.06 -31.79 -14.03
C SER A 89 38.97 -32.36 -15.45
N ASP A 90 37.80 -32.24 -16.07
CA ASP A 90 37.57 -32.54 -17.49
C ASP A 90 36.75 -31.39 -18.07
N THR A 91 37.43 -30.45 -18.75
CA THR A 91 36.85 -29.22 -19.28
C THR A 91 35.80 -29.51 -20.36
N ASP A 92 36.05 -30.48 -21.24
CA ASP A 92 35.14 -30.84 -22.33
C ASP A 92 33.80 -31.38 -21.81
N ARG A 93 33.84 -32.10 -20.68
CA ARG A 93 32.64 -32.66 -20.02
C ARG A 93 32.10 -31.81 -18.88
N GLY A 94 32.73 -30.68 -18.55
CA GLY A 94 32.35 -29.82 -17.43
C GLY A 94 32.46 -30.51 -16.06
N LEU A 95 33.38 -31.45 -15.89
CA LEU A 95 33.54 -32.21 -14.64
C LEU A 95 34.65 -31.63 -13.78
N LEU A 96 34.38 -31.50 -12.49
CA LEU A 96 35.34 -30.98 -11.52
C LEU A 96 35.29 -31.79 -10.24
N LEU A 97 36.43 -32.38 -9.85
CA LEU A 97 36.59 -33.13 -8.61
C LEU A 97 37.55 -32.38 -7.68
N MET A 98 37.09 -31.98 -6.50
CA MET A 98 37.85 -31.15 -5.57
C MET A 98 37.79 -31.68 -4.14
N HIS A 99 38.78 -31.31 -3.33
CA HIS A 99 38.77 -31.59 -1.90
C HIS A 99 37.69 -30.76 -1.19
N SER A 100 37.11 -31.31 -0.12
CA SER A 100 36.34 -30.49 0.82
C SER A 100 37.24 -29.48 1.53
N CYS A 101 36.74 -28.27 1.77
CA CYS A 101 37.40 -27.36 2.69
C CYS A 101 37.40 -27.95 4.11
N ASP A 102 38.57 -27.92 4.76
CA ASP A 102 38.68 -28.29 6.16
C ASP A 102 38.22 -27.11 7.04
N GLY A 103 36.99 -27.16 7.55
CA GLY A 103 36.51 -26.08 8.42
C GLY A 103 35.02 -26.05 8.69
N ARG A 104 34.61 -25.04 9.46
CA ARG A 104 33.20 -24.71 9.72
C ARG A 104 32.70 -23.77 8.65
N ASP A 105 31.63 -24.13 7.93
CA ASP A 105 30.93 -23.21 7.03
C ASP A 105 30.46 -21.96 7.79
N LEU A 106 30.68 -20.78 7.23
CA LEU A 106 30.28 -19.52 7.89
C LEU A 106 28.76 -19.30 7.85
N ARG A 107 28.09 -19.67 6.75
CA ARG A 107 26.62 -19.60 6.54
C ARG A 107 26.01 -18.28 7.05
N LYS A 108 24.81 -18.31 7.66
CA LYS A 108 24.07 -17.10 8.05
C LYS A 108 24.50 -16.54 9.41
N ASP A 109 25.19 -17.34 10.23
CA ASP A 109 25.63 -17.03 11.59
C ASP A 109 27.08 -16.46 11.64
N ALA A 110 27.66 -16.18 10.48
CA ALA A 110 28.98 -15.56 10.36
C ALA A 110 29.06 -14.25 11.17
N THR A 111 30.03 -14.18 12.07
CA THR A 111 30.28 -12.96 12.86
C THR A 111 30.84 -11.83 11.98
N GLU A 112 30.69 -10.58 12.40
CA GLU A 112 31.31 -9.41 11.73
C GLU A 112 32.81 -9.63 11.48
N GLN A 113 33.53 -10.15 12.48
CA GLN A 113 34.96 -10.42 12.36
C GLN A 113 35.29 -11.52 11.33
N GLU A 114 34.44 -12.52 11.18
CA GLU A 114 34.59 -13.57 10.16
C GLU A 114 34.29 -13.05 8.76
N ARG A 115 33.28 -12.18 8.62
CA ARG A 115 32.98 -11.48 7.35
C ARG A 115 34.12 -10.55 6.93
N ILE A 116 34.69 -9.80 7.88
CA ILE A 116 35.89 -8.98 7.65
C ILE A 116 37.06 -9.85 7.15
N ARG A 117 37.34 -10.99 7.81
CA ARG A 117 38.41 -11.90 7.37
C ARG A 117 38.14 -12.48 5.99
N MET A 118 36.89 -12.83 5.69
CA MET A 118 36.48 -13.31 4.37
C MET A 118 36.77 -12.27 3.28
N LEU A 119 36.38 -11.01 3.52
CA LEU A 119 36.68 -9.89 2.62
C LEU A 119 38.19 -9.64 2.47
N GLN A 120 38.96 -9.69 3.56
CA GLN A 120 40.42 -9.52 3.52
C GLN A 120 41.12 -10.65 2.75
N THR A 121 40.63 -11.90 2.86
CA THR A 121 41.13 -13.02 2.05
C THR A 121 40.78 -12.82 0.59
N TYR A 122 39.55 -12.43 0.29
CA TYR A 122 39.10 -12.16 -1.08
C TYR A 122 39.90 -11.03 -1.74
N ALA A 123 40.08 -9.91 -1.04
CA ALA A 123 40.91 -8.79 -1.49
C ALA A 123 42.34 -9.20 -1.89
N ARG A 124 42.98 -10.06 -1.08
CA ARG A 124 44.33 -10.56 -1.38
C ARG A 124 44.38 -11.46 -2.61
N ILE A 125 43.36 -12.30 -2.81
CA ILE A 125 43.22 -13.09 -4.04
C ILE A 125 43.13 -12.15 -5.23
N GLN A 126 42.27 -11.14 -5.17
CA GLN A 126 42.09 -10.19 -6.28
C GLN A 126 43.35 -9.38 -6.59
N ALA A 127 44.01 -8.85 -5.56
CA ALA A 127 45.26 -8.11 -5.74
C ALA A 127 46.38 -8.96 -6.38
N ALA A 128 46.43 -10.26 -6.08
CA ALA A 128 47.38 -11.17 -6.71
C ALA A 128 46.94 -11.56 -8.14
N SER A 129 45.65 -11.79 -8.36
CA SER A 129 45.11 -12.20 -9.66
C SER A 129 45.24 -11.13 -10.74
N CYS A 130 45.29 -9.83 -10.40
CA CYS A 130 45.39 -8.77 -11.42
C CYS A 130 46.72 -8.78 -12.20
N ALA A 131 47.75 -9.45 -11.69
CA ALA A 131 49.05 -9.63 -12.34
C ALA A 131 49.25 -11.03 -12.95
N ASP A 132 48.29 -11.93 -12.80
CA ASP A 132 48.38 -13.32 -13.28
C ASP A 132 47.63 -13.46 -14.62
N GLU A 133 48.34 -13.24 -15.74
CA GLU A 133 47.76 -13.28 -17.09
C GLU A 133 47.10 -14.62 -17.43
N GLU A 134 47.68 -15.74 -16.96
CA GLU A 134 47.16 -17.09 -17.21
C GLU A 134 45.79 -17.26 -16.55
N LEU A 135 45.68 -16.82 -15.30
CA LEU A 135 44.43 -16.86 -14.53
C LEU A 135 43.37 -15.93 -15.11
N LEU A 136 43.75 -14.74 -15.59
CA LEU A 136 42.81 -13.81 -16.23
C LEU A 136 42.31 -14.32 -17.59
N GLN A 137 43.14 -15.01 -18.37
CA GLN A 137 42.72 -15.59 -19.66
C GLN A 137 41.79 -16.79 -19.50
N ALA A 138 41.88 -17.52 -18.39
CA ALA A 138 41.04 -18.68 -18.10
C ALA A 138 39.60 -18.32 -17.68
N ALA A 139 39.31 -17.04 -17.42
CA ALA A 139 37.99 -16.58 -16.99
C ALA A 139 37.34 -15.63 -18.03
N PRO A 140 36.01 -15.65 -18.19
CA PRO A 140 35.31 -14.75 -19.09
C PRO A 140 35.43 -13.29 -18.63
N PHE A 141 35.68 -12.39 -19.58
CA PHE A 141 35.68 -10.96 -19.33
C PHE A 141 34.26 -10.39 -19.29
N LEU A 142 33.95 -9.59 -18.26
CA LEU A 142 32.65 -8.92 -18.10
C LEU A 142 32.73 -7.47 -18.60
N PRO A 143 32.07 -7.12 -19.72
CA PRO A 143 32.07 -5.76 -20.25
C PRO A 143 31.13 -4.86 -19.44
N ILE A 144 31.67 -4.12 -18.47
CA ILE A 144 30.86 -3.31 -17.55
C ILE A 144 30.04 -2.18 -18.23
N ASP A 145 30.51 -1.68 -19.38
CA ASP A 145 29.86 -0.57 -20.09
C ASP A 145 28.52 -0.91 -20.72
N SER A 146 28.30 -2.18 -21.07
CA SER A 146 27.06 -2.65 -21.69
C SER A 146 26.04 -3.18 -20.67
N MET A 147 26.36 -3.13 -19.36
CA MET A 147 25.51 -3.74 -18.33
C MET A 147 24.12 -3.11 -18.26
N THR A 148 24.03 -1.79 -18.33
CA THR A 148 22.72 -1.10 -18.29
C THR A 148 21.86 -1.47 -19.51
N ASP A 149 22.44 -1.52 -20.71
CA ASP A 149 21.72 -1.90 -21.92
C ASP A 149 21.28 -3.37 -21.87
N ALA A 150 22.16 -4.26 -21.40
CA ALA A 150 21.84 -5.69 -21.21
C ALA A 150 20.73 -5.90 -20.18
N LEU A 151 20.65 -5.06 -19.13
CA LEU A 151 19.55 -5.10 -18.16
C LEU A 151 18.22 -4.73 -18.82
N LEU A 152 18.20 -3.66 -19.62
CA LEU A 152 17.00 -3.23 -20.32
C LEU A 152 16.55 -4.28 -21.33
N GLU A 153 17.48 -4.87 -22.09
CA GLU A 153 17.19 -5.98 -23.01
C GLU A 153 16.60 -7.19 -22.28
N PHE A 154 17.16 -7.57 -21.12
CA PHE A 154 16.65 -8.67 -20.31
C PHE A 154 15.23 -8.41 -19.77
N LEU A 155 14.91 -7.15 -19.46
CA LEU A 155 13.57 -6.74 -18.98
C LEU A 155 12.58 -6.50 -20.12
N ALA A 156 13.05 -6.40 -21.37
CA ALA A 156 12.19 -6.15 -22.51
C ALA A 156 11.26 -7.37 -22.79
N PRO A 157 10.02 -7.13 -23.27
CA PRO A 157 9.09 -8.21 -23.60
C PRO A 157 9.67 -9.12 -24.68
N SER A 158 9.68 -10.44 -24.46
CA SER A 158 10.19 -11.38 -25.46
C SER A 158 9.23 -11.51 -26.66
N VAL A 159 9.78 -11.50 -27.88
CA VAL A 159 9.03 -11.82 -29.11
C VAL A 159 9.06 -13.34 -29.28
N SER A 160 7.93 -14.00 -28.99
CA SER A 160 7.65 -15.44 -29.21
C SER A 160 8.37 -16.43 -28.27
N ARG A 161 7.56 -17.15 -27.46
CA ARG A 161 7.96 -18.34 -26.69
C ARG A 161 8.01 -19.57 -27.62
N THR A 162 9.10 -19.78 -28.33
CA THR A 162 9.33 -21.04 -29.07
C THR A 162 10.45 -21.85 -28.41
N GLU A 163 10.04 -23.02 -27.90
CA GLU A 163 10.82 -24.21 -27.51
C GLU A 163 12.18 -24.00 -26.81
N THR A 164 12.15 -24.15 -25.47
CA THR A 164 13.30 -24.11 -24.57
C THR A 164 14.07 -25.43 -24.55
N SER A 165 15.03 -25.57 -25.45
CA SER A 165 16.20 -26.41 -25.20
C SER A 165 17.45 -25.71 -25.73
N GLY A 166 18.21 -25.06 -24.84
CA GLY A 166 19.53 -24.48 -25.14
C GLY A 166 19.61 -22.96 -25.36
N HIS A 167 18.56 -22.19 -25.07
CA HIS A 167 18.54 -20.73 -25.28
C HIS A 167 18.38 -19.94 -23.96
N THR A 168 19.00 -18.76 -23.92
CA THR A 168 18.84 -17.76 -22.87
C THR A 168 17.41 -17.22 -22.84
N VAL A 169 16.85 -17.00 -21.65
CA VAL A 169 15.49 -16.45 -21.46
C VAL A 169 15.53 -15.03 -20.91
N ASN A 170 14.48 -14.24 -21.18
CA ASN A 170 14.28 -12.91 -20.60
C ASN A 170 13.60 -12.98 -19.22
N ALA A 171 13.47 -11.82 -18.57
CA ALA A 171 12.86 -11.69 -17.25
C ALA A 171 11.39 -12.16 -17.21
N ASP A 172 10.67 -12.11 -18.33
CA ASP A 172 9.26 -12.52 -18.46
C ASP A 172 9.04 -14.05 -18.41
N PHE A 173 10.13 -14.83 -18.36
CA PHE A 173 10.10 -16.23 -17.94
C PHE A 173 9.82 -16.36 -16.43
N TYR A 174 10.30 -15.40 -15.63
CA TYR A 174 10.23 -15.44 -14.16
C TYR A 174 9.23 -14.45 -13.56
N LEU A 175 9.02 -13.31 -14.22
CA LEU A 175 8.17 -12.20 -13.78
C LEU A 175 6.97 -12.06 -14.73
N SER A 176 5.88 -11.43 -14.26
CA SER A 176 4.79 -11.09 -15.17
C SER A 176 5.20 -10.01 -16.16
N ALA A 177 4.64 -10.03 -17.37
CA ALA A 177 4.91 -9.00 -18.39
C ALA A 177 4.70 -7.56 -17.88
N SER A 178 3.67 -7.35 -17.03
CA SER A 178 3.42 -6.05 -16.40
C SER A 178 4.52 -5.61 -15.43
N VAL A 179 5.12 -6.55 -14.69
CA VAL A 179 6.22 -6.27 -13.76
C VAL A 179 7.50 -5.97 -14.55
N CYS A 180 7.78 -6.74 -15.61
CA CYS A 180 8.91 -6.47 -16.52
C CYS A 180 8.81 -5.07 -17.13
N ALA A 181 7.67 -4.74 -17.75
CA ALA A 181 7.43 -3.42 -18.34
C ALA A 181 7.62 -2.28 -17.32
N THR A 182 7.07 -2.45 -16.10
CA THR A 182 7.25 -1.48 -15.02
C THR A 182 8.73 -1.25 -14.68
N TYR A 183 9.52 -2.31 -14.51
CA TYR A 183 10.94 -2.15 -14.19
C TYR A 183 11.74 -1.62 -15.38
N HIS A 184 11.41 -2.03 -16.60
CA HIS A 184 12.02 -1.52 -17.81
C HIS A 184 11.82 0.00 -17.92
N GLU A 185 10.59 0.49 -17.90
CA GLU A 185 10.28 1.92 -18.03
C GLU A 185 10.92 2.77 -16.92
N LEU A 186 10.88 2.29 -15.68
CA LEU A 186 11.50 2.99 -14.54
C LEU A 186 13.03 3.04 -14.66
N LEU A 187 13.67 1.93 -15.01
CA LEU A 187 15.14 1.85 -15.12
C LEU A 187 15.66 2.55 -16.37
N GLU A 188 14.93 2.53 -17.49
CA GLU A 188 15.28 3.22 -18.73
C GLU A 188 15.47 4.73 -18.50
N LYS A 189 14.52 5.38 -17.80
CA LYS A 189 14.62 6.81 -17.46
C LYS A 189 15.78 7.15 -16.51
N ARG A 190 16.34 6.14 -15.82
CA ARG A 190 17.42 6.26 -14.84
C ARG A 190 18.74 5.65 -15.33
N ALA A 191 18.73 5.07 -16.53
CA ALA A 191 19.88 4.40 -17.14
C ALA A 191 21.10 5.33 -17.28
N PRO A 192 20.96 6.63 -17.67
CA PRO A 192 22.12 7.53 -17.78
C PRO A 192 22.89 7.69 -16.47
N GLN A 193 22.19 7.81 -15.33
CA GLN A 193 22.81 7.93 -14.01
C GLN A 193 23.50 6.64 -13.59
N LEU A 194 22.88 5.47 -13.85
CA LEU A 194 23.49 4.17 -13.59
C LEU A 194 24.75 3.96 -14.44
N GLN A 195 24.69 4.27 -15.73
CA GLN A 195 25.82 4.13 -16.65
C GLN A 195 26.98 5.06 -16.27
N SER A 196 26.67 6.33 -15.96
CA SER A 196 27.67 7.28 -15.47
C SER A 196 28.33 6.78 -14.18
N TRP A 197 27.57 6.22 -13.24
CA TRP A 197 28.12 5.66 -12.02
C TRP A 197 29.01 4.44 -12.29
N ILE A 198 28.56 3.48 -13.09
CA ILE A 198 29.31 2.26 -13.44
C ILE A 198 30.65 2.59 -14.08
N SER A 199 30.70 3.60 -14.97
CA SER A 199 31.94 4.00 -15.66
C SER A 199 33.07 4.43 -14.74
N GLN A 200 32.79 4.80 -13.48
CA GLN A 200 33.84 5.10 -12.49
C GLN A 200 34.66 3.86 -12.10
N ALA A 201 34.15 2.65 -12.33
CA ALA A 201 34.89 1.41 -12.10
C ALA A 201 36.08 1.24 -13.06
N HIS A 202 36.15 1.98 -14.17
CA HIS A 202 37.32 1.98 -15.07
C HIS A 202 38.62 2.47 -14.41
N GLY A 203 38.52 3.20 -13.29
CA GLY A 203 39.70 3.58 -12.51
C GLY A 203 40.40 2.39 -11.85
N LEU A 204 39.79 1.20 -11.86
CA LEU A 204 40.31 0.00 -11.22
C LEU A 204 40.76 -1.04 -12.26
N THR A 205 41.94 -1.62 -12.05
CA THR A 205 42.48 -2.66 -12.92
C THR A 205 41.63 -3.93 -12.88
N PRO A 206 41.31 -4.57 -14.03
CA PRO A 206 40.60 -5.84 -14.03
C PRO A 206 41.33 -6.92 -13.22
N THR A 207 40.54 -7.71 -12.50
CA THR A 207 40.97 -8.82 -11.66
C THR A 207 39.93 -9.94 -11.74
N LEU A 208 40.27 -11.12 -11.24
CA LEU A 208 39.28 -12.17 -11.02
C LEU A 208 38.26 -11.73 -9.95
N ASN A 209 36.99 -11.97 -10.22
CA ASN A 209 35.87 -11.79 -9.30
C ASN A 209 35.13 -13.11 -9.13
N HIS A 210 34.59 -13.38 -7.94
CA HIS A 210 33.99 -14.67 -7.58
C HIS A 210 32.66 -14.98 -8.28
N GLY A 211 31.91 -13.96 -8.69
CA GLY A 211 30.54 -14.08 -9.25
C GLY A 211 29.45 -14.31 -8.22
N ASP A 212 29.74 -15.06 -7.15
CA ASP A 212 28.77 -15.45 -6.11
C ASP A 212 29.38 -15.45 -4.70
N LEU A 213 29.94 -14.31 -4.31
CA LEU A 213 30.59 -14.16 -3.01
C LEU A 213 29.54 -14.05 -1.90
N ARG A 214 29.30 -15.14 -1.17
CA ARG A 214 28.38 -15.22 -0.02
C ARG A 214 29.01 -15.99 1.12
N THR A 215 28.59 -15.72 2.36
CA THR A 215 29.10 -16.44 3.54
C THR A 215 28.77 -17.94 3.52
N ALA A 216 27.79 -18.35 2.70
CA ALA A 216 27.51 -19.76 2.42
C ALA A 216 28.61 -20.44 1.57
N ASN A 217 29.43 -19.64 0.86
CA ASN A 217 30.51 -20.05 -0.02
C ASN A 217 31.89 -19.84 0.62
N ALA A 218 31.92 -19.84 1.95
CA ALA A 218 33.13 -19.68 2.74
C ALA A 218 33.13 -20.57 3.97
N SER A 219 34.30 -21.10 4.31
CA SER A 219 34.53 -21.89 5.51
C SER A 219 35.71 -21.33 6.29
N LYS A 220 35.74 -21.63 7.58
CA LYS A 220 36.80 -21.23 8.50
C LYS A 220 37.50 -22.45 9.08
N SER A 221 38.81 -22.52 8.90
CA SER A 221 39.65 -23.57 9.47
C SER A 221 39.75 -23.47 11.00
N GLY A 222 40.20 -24.54 11.67
CA GLY A 222 40.46 -24.51 13.11
C GLY A 222 41.55 -23.49 13.54
N LYS A 223 42.40 -23.06 12.60
CA LYS A 223 43.41 -22.00 12.79
C LYS A 223 42.85 -20.59 12.53
N GLY A 224 41.64 -20.50 11.98
CA GLY A 224 40.95 -19.25 11.71
C GLY A 224 41.19 -18.67 10.31
N ASP A 225 41.82 -19.44 9.42
CA ASP A 225 41.97 -19.13 7.99
C ASP A 225 40.63 -19.27 7.28
N ILE A 226 40.41 -18.47 6.23
CA ILE A 226 39.19 -18.51 5.43
C ILE A 226 39.49 -19.17 4.08
N SER A 227 38.67 -20.15 3.71
CA SER A 227 38.68 -20.74 2.37
C SER A 227 37.37 -20.41 1.65
N LEU A 228 37.49 -19.88 0.43
CA LEU A 228 36.40 -19.49 -0.48
C LEU A 228 36.25 -20.56 -1.56
N TYR A 229 35.04 -21.01 -1.79
CA TYR A 229 34.71 -22.05 -2.78
C TYR A 229 33.50 -21.62 -3.61
N ASP A 230 33.14 -22.41 -4.63
CA ASP A 230 32.05 -22.07 -5.56
C ASP A 230 32.41 -20.91 -6.53
N TRP A 231 33.61 -20.97 -7.11
CA TRP A 231 34.11 -20.00 -8.10
C TRP A 231 33.58 -20.25 -9.52
N ASP A 232 32.46 -20.97 -9.65
CA ASP A 232 31.98 -21.47 -10.93
C ASP A 232 31.53 -20.34 -11.87
N GLU A 233 31.07 -19.23 -11.30
CA GLU A 233 30.63 -18.02 -12.01
C GLU A 233 31.69 -16.90 -12.00
N ALA A 234 32.97 -17.27 -11.82
CA ALA A 234 34.02 -16.27 -11.74
C ALA A 234 34.25 -15.55 -13.09
N VAL A 235 34.48 -14.24 -13.01
CA VAL A 235 34.63 -13.35 -14.17
C VAL A 235 35.82 -12.40 -14.00
N VAL A 236 36.38 -11.91 -15.10
CA VAL A 236 37.37 -10.83 -15.10
C VAL A 236 36.68 -9.49 -15.29
N ALA A 237 36.89 -8.59 -14.32
CA ALA A 237 36.39 -7.21 -14.32
C ALA A 237 37.06 -6.42 -13.19
N PRO A 238 36.87 -5.09 -13.07
CA PRO A 238 37.28 -4.33 -11.89
C PRO A 238 36.94 -5.02 -10.56
N ALA A 239 37.76 -4.84 -9.52
CA ALA A 239 37.42 -5.37 -8.21
C ALA A 239 36.10 -4.77 -7.71
N GLY A 240 35.33 -5.54 -6.95
CA GLY A 240 34.07 -5.09 -6.37
C GLY A 240 32.81 -5.69 -7.01
N ILE A 241 32.91 -6.33 -8.19
CA ILE A 241 31.77 -6.97 -8.88
C ILE A 241 30.96 -7.85 -7.93
N SER A 242 31.60 -8.68 -7.12
CA SER A 242 30.89 -9.64 -6.26
C SER A 242 30.44 -9.10 -4.89
N LEU A 243 30.73 -7.83 -4.55
CA LEU A 243 30.40 -7.30 -3.22
C LEU A 243 28.90 -7.18 -2.97
N HIS A 244 28.09 -6.99 -4.01
CA HIS A 244 26.64 -6.85 -3.89
C HIS A 244 25.97 -8.05 -3.18
N ALA A 245 26.55 -9.24 -3.28
CA ALA A 245 26.05 -10.44 -2.64
C ALA A 245 26.28 -10.40 -1.12
N LEU A 246 27.47 -9.98 -0.66
CA LEU A 246 27.81 -9.87 0.77
C LEU A 246 27.06 -8.73 1.47
N PHE A 247 26.86 -7.61 0.76
CA PHE A 247 26.23 -6.40 1.29
C PHE A 247 24.71 -6.38 1.13
N SER A 248 24.10 -7.53 0.82
CA SER A 248 22.66 -7.69 0.61
C SER A 248 22.06 -6.78 -0.46
N GLY A 249 22.89 -6.22 -1.34
CA GLY A 249 22.53 -5.10 -2.21
C GLY A 249 23.78 -4.36 -2.68
N CYS A 250 23.62 -3.49 -3.67
CA CYS A 250 24.59 -2.48 -4.06
C CYS A 250 24.23 -1.09 -3.48
N SER A 251 22.97 -0.86 -3.08
CA SER A 251 22.53 0.41 -2.46
C SER A 251 23.32 0.80 -1.23
N THR A 252 23.61 -0.14 -0.33
CA THR A 252 24.43 0.09 0.88
C THR A 252 25.84 0.59 0.52
N LEU A 253 26.46 0.01 -0.51
CA LEU A 253 27.81 0.42 -0.93
C LEU A 253 27.81 1.83 -1.52
N VAL A 254 26.81 2.15 -2.34
CA VAL A 254 26.62 3.50 -2.91
C VAL A 254 26.35 4.53 -1.81
N GLN A 255 25.52 4.21 -0.82
CA GLN A 255 25.24 5.08 0.33
C GLN A 255 26.49 5.38 1.18
N LEU A 256 27.41 4.42 1.32
CA LEU A 256 28.68 4.67 2.01
C LEU A 256 29.54 5.71 1.27
N GLN A 257 29.35 5.86 -0.05
CA GLN A 257 30.07 6.83 -0.88
C GLN A 257 29.33 8.18 -1.04
N LEU A 258 28.06 8.26 -0.62
CA LEU A 258 27.20 9.45 -0.69
C LEU A 258 26.58 9.75 0.69
N PRO A 259 27.41 10.00 1.74
CA PRO A 259 26.92 10.15 3.11
C PRO A 259 25.98 11.35 3.31
N GLU A 260 26.08 12.38 2.47
CA GLU A 260 25.26 13.59 2.53
C GLU A 260 23.78 13.34 2.20
N ILE A 261 23.48 12.31 1.40
CA ILE A 261 22.11 12.00 0.89
C ILE A 261 21.38 10.99 1.78
N ASN A 262 22.04 10.56 2.85
CA ASN A 262 21.63 9.37 3.56
C ASN A 262 20.63 9.66 4.69
N LEU A 263 19.37 9.31 4.45
CA LEU A 263 18.30 9.35 5.46
C LEU A 263 18.25 8.11 6.37
N ILE A 264 19.11 7.12 6.13
CA ILE A 264 19.14 5.89 6.92
C ILE A 264 19.91 6.15 8.21
N ASP A 265 19.45 5.50 9.29
CA ASP A 265 20.10 5.53 10.59
C ASP A 265 21.58 5.13 10.49
N ALA A 266 22.46 6.02 10.96
CA ALA A 266 23.90 5.82 11.00
C ALA A 266 24.29 4.52 11.73
N GLU A 267 23.46 4.04 12.66
CA GLU A 267 23.66 2.77 13.34
C GLU A 267 23.59 1.56 12.40
N SER A 268 22.65 1.55 11.45
CA SER A 268 22.48 0.45 10.50
C SER A 268 23.64 0.31 9.50
N LEU A 269 24.41 1.38 9.29
CA LEU A 269 25.58 1.39 8.40
C LEU A 269 26.90 1.13 9.11
N ARG A 270 26.92 0.97 10.45
CA ARG A 270 28.17 0.76 11.20
C ARG A 270 28.93 -0.49 10.76
N GLN A 271 28.24 -1.63 10.71
CA GLN A 271 28.85 -2.90 10.30
C GLN A 271 29.24 -2.88 8.81
N PRO A 272 28.37 -2.52 7.85
CA PRO A 272 28.76 -2.39 6.44
C PRO A 272 29.97 -1.46 6.23
N ARG A 273 30.04 -0.33 6.94
CA ARG A 273 31.17 0.59 6.84
C ARG A 273 32.48 -0.07 7.25
N ARG A 274 32.50 -0.80 8.37
CA ARG A 274 33.70 -1.52 8.85
C ARG A 274 34.13 -2.63 7.91
N GLU A 275 33.16 -3.42 7.43
CA GLU A 275 33.42 -4.48 6.46
C GLU A 275 34.00 -3.93 5.16
N PHE A 276 33.41 -2.86 4.62
CA PHE A 276 33.89 -2.22 3.39
C PHE A 276 35.27 -1.57 3.57
N SER A 277 35.49 -0.84 4.68
CA SER A 277 36.80 -0.27 4.99
C SER A 277 37.89 -1.34 5.10
N ALA A 278 37.64 -2.45 5.79
CA ALA A 278 38.62 -3.52 5.92
C ALA A 278 38.95 -4.21 4.57
N TYR A 279 37.97 -4.26 3.66
CA TYR A 279 38.19 -4.73 2.29
C TYR A 279 39.07 -3.77 1.49
N CYS A 280 38.79 -2.46 1.55
CA CYS A 280 39.62 -1.43 0.91
C CYS A 280 41.06 -1.43 1.43
N GLU A 281 41.23 -1.44 2.76
CA GLU A 281 42.55 -1.50 3.40
C GLU A 281 43.36 -2.74 2.97
N ALA A 282 42.68 -3.88 2.79
CA ALA A 282 43.33 -5.11 2.34
C ALA A 282 43.76 -5.05 0.88
N LEU A 283 42.95 -4.46 -0.01
CA LEU A 283 43.33 -4.24 -1.42
C LEU A 283 44.50 -3.28 -1.54
N GLU A 284 44.46 -2.16 -0.81
CA GLU A 284 45.56 -1.18 -0.78
C GLU A 284 46.85 -1.80 -0.24
N SER A 285 46.77 -2.48 0.90
CA SER A 285 47.94 -3.15 1.51
C SER A 285 48.52 -4.25 0.62
N ALA A 286 47.70 -4.87 -0.23
CA ALA A 286 48.14 -5.87 -1.20
C ALA A 286 48.61 -5.27 -2.53
N GLY A 287 48.59 -3.93 -2.67
CA GLY A 287 49.12 -3.22 -3.84
C GLY A 287 48.19 -3.16 -5.05
N TYR A 288 46.88 -3.41 -4.88
CA TYR A 288 45.92 -3.41 -5.98
C TYR A 288 45.64 -1.99 -6.52
N ALA A 289 45.31 -1.05 -5.63
CA ALA A 289 45.05 0.35 -5.97
C ALA A 289 45.24 1.24 -4.72
N GLN A 290 45.36 2.56 -4.91
CA GLN A 290 45.46 3.53 -3.81
C GLN A 290 44.10 3.71 -3.12
N ALA A 291 44.07 4.03 -1.82
CA ALA A 291 42.82 4.26 -1.08
C ALA A 291 41.88 5.28 -1.73
N SER A 292 42.42 6.31 -2.39
CA SER A 292 41.63 7.35 -3.08
C SER A 292 40.77 6.81 -4.21
N ASP A 293 41.17 5.70 -4.83
CA ASP A 293 40.58 5.17 -6.06
C ASP A 293 39.59 4.03 -5.77
N LEU A 294 39.69 3.42 -4.57
CA LEU A 294 38.90 2.25 -4.18
C LEU A 294 37.43 2.58 -3.89
N GLY A 295 37.14 3.62 -3.11
CA GLY A 295 35.79 3.83 -2.55
C GLY A 295 34.67 3.84 -3.59
N LYS A 296 34.70 4.81 -4.51
CA LYS A 296 33.70 4.91 -5.59
C LYS A 296 33.87 3.80 -6.64
N GLY A 297 35.10 3.47 -7.04
CA GLY A 297 35.35 2.44 -8.04
C GLY A 297 34.76 1.07 -7.66
N LEU A 298 34.95 0.64 -6.41
CA LEU A 298 34.41 -0.63 -5.90
C LEU A 298 32.88 -0.60 -5.79
N ALA A 299 32.30 0.52 -5.32
CA ALA A 299 30.85 0.67 -5.24
C ALA A 299 30.20 0.69 -6.65
N SER A 300 30.86 1.29 -7.63
CA SER A 300 30.47 1.26 -9.05
C SER A 300 30.55 -0.14 -9.65
N ALA A 301 31.64 -0.86 -9.40
CA ALA A 301 31.77 -2.26 -9.83
C ALA A 301 30.67 -3.14 -9.20
N ALA A 302 30.31 -2.92 -7.94
CA ALA A 302 29.24 -3.67 -7.29
C ALA A 302 27.85 -3.45 -7.92
N VAL A 303 27.58 -2.27 -8.49
CA VAL A 303 26.34 -2.01 -9.26
C VAL A 303 26.35 -2.82 -10.57
N ALA A 304 27.46 -2.80 -11.31
CA ALA A 304 27.62 -3.62 -12.51
C ALA A 304 27.47 -5.12 -12.20
N GLY A 305 28.04 -5.58 -11.08
CA GLY A 305 27.91 -6.96 -10.62
C GLY A 305 26.49 -7.35 -10.20
N MET A 306 25.73 -6.43 -9.59
CA MET A 306 24.31 -6.67 -9.32
C MET A 306 23.52 -6.86 -10.62
N ILE A 307 23.79 -6.04 -11.62
CA ILE A 307 23.17 -6.16 -12.94
C ILE A 307 23.54 -7.50 -13.58
N HIS A 308 24.83 -7.84 -13.57
CA HIS A 308 25.32 -9.13 -14.05
C HIS A 308 24.60 -10.31 -13.37
N TYR A 309 24.47 -10.27 -12.05
CA TYR A 309 23.73 -11.29 -11.28
C TYR A 309 22.26 -11.42 -11.71
N ILE A 310 21.59 -10.29 -11.99
CA ILE A 310 20.20 -10.29 -12.45
C ILE A 310 20.07 -10.97 -13.82
N ILE A 311 20.89 -10.58 -14.79
CA ILE A 311 20.81 -11.09 -16.16
C ILE A 311 21.29 -12.54 -16.27
N SER A 312 22.17 -13.00 -15.36
CA SER A 312 22.66 -14.38 -15.32
C SER A 312 21.56 -15.41 -15.10
N PHE A 313 20.43 -15.06 -14.46
CA PHE A 313 19.27 -15.96 -14.38
C PHE A 313 18.70 -16.37 -15.75
N GLY A 314 18.90 -15.53 -16.78
CA GLY A 314 18.52 -15.86 -18.16
C GLY A 314 19.26 -17.06 -18.73
N ARG A 315 20.44 -17.40 -18.20
CA ARG A 315 21.26 -18.54 -18.64
C ARG A 315 20.86 -19.86 -18.00
N PHE A 316 19.99 -19.82 -16.99
CA PHE A 316 19.64 -20.96 -16.14
C PHE A 316 18.11 -21.20 -16.03
N PRO A 317 17.37 -21.29 -17.16
CA PRO A 317 15.92 -21.55 -17.12
C PRO A 317 15.63 -22.95 -16.57
N LYS A 318 14.60 -23.05 -15.72
CA LYS A 318 14.02 -24.33 -15.26
C LYS A 318 12.52 -24.18 -15.04
N GLU A 319 11.73 -25.04 -15.67
CA GLU A 319 10.27 -25.07 -15.56
C GLU A 319 9.80 -25.71 -14.25
N SER A 320 10.27 -25.19 -13.12
CA SER A 320 9.84 -25.62 -11.80
C SER A 320 9.18 -24.45 -11.10
N LYS A 321 7.94 -24.63 -10.64
CA LYS A 321 7.18 -23.59 -9.96
C LYS A 321 7.94 -23.01 -8.75
N SER A 322 8.51 -23.86 -7.90
CA SER A 322 9.28 -23.41 -6.72
C SER A 322 10.57 -22.67 -7.10
N TYR A 323 11.18 -23.05 -8.21
CA TYR A 323 12.35 -22.35 -8.74
C TYR A 323 11.98 -20.97 -9.26
N ILE A 324 10.95 -20.89 -10.11
CA ILE A 324 10.44 -19.64 -10.67
C ILE A 324 10.05 -18.66 -9.56
N GLU A 325 9.30 -19.11 -8.55
CA GLU A 325 8.94 -18.27 -7.39
C GLU A 325 10.16 -17.77 -6.59
N THR A 326 11.24 -18.56 -6.54
CA THR A 326 12.49 -18.17 -5.87
C THR A 326 13.24 -17.11 -6.67
N VAL A 327 13.34 -17.31 -7.99
CA VAL A 327 13.98 -16.36 -8.91
C VAL A 327 13.18 -15.05 -8.96
N GLU A 328 11.85 -15.11 -9.05
CA GLU A 328 10.95 -13.95 -8.99
C GLU A 328 11.23 -13.07 -7.76
N LYS A 329 11.32 -13.67 -6.57
CA LYS A 329 11.62 -12.96 -5.32
C LYS A 329 13.02 -12.32 -5.36
N ASN A 330 14.01 -13.03 -5.88
CA ASN A 330 15.37 -12.50 -5.99
C ASN A 330 15.44 -11.34 -6.99
N LEU A 331 14.90 -11.51 -8.19
CA LEU A 331 14.84 -10.47 -9.23
C LEU A 331 14.12 -9.23 -8.70
N THR A 332 12.93 -9.39 -8.13
CA THR A 332 12.15 -8.27 -7.58
C THR A 332 12.93 -7.49 -6.53
N ARG A 333 13.62 -8.19 -5.62
CA ARG A 333 14.45 -7.58 -4.58
C ARG A 333 15.66 -6.84 -5.17
N ARG A 334 16.37 -7.43 -6.13
CA ARG A 334 17.56 -6.82 -6.74
C ARG A 334 17.22 -5.65 -7.66
N LEU A 335 16.15 -5.75 -8.45
CA LEU A 335 15.64 -4.65 -9.26
C LEU A 335 15.17 -3.48 -8.39
N SER A 336 14.54 -3.76 -7.23
CA SER A 336 14.18 -2.71 -6.29
C SER A 336 15.42 -2.03 -5.68
N ASP A 337 16.47 -2.79 -5.34
CA ASP A 337 17.74 -2.26 -4.83
C ASP A 337 18.49 -1.42 -5.89
N LEU A 338 18.45 -1.81 -7.17
CA LEU A 338 19.00 -1.01 -8.27
C LEU A 338 18.24 0.31 -8.44
N LEU A 339 16.92 0.30 -8.34
CA LEU A 339 16.17 1.54 -8.31
C LEU A 339 16.50 2.37 -7.06
N ASP A 340 16.89 1.78 -5.93
CA ASP A 340 17.31 2.53 -4.73
C ASP A 340 18.64 3.25 -5.00
N VAL A 341 19.56 2.57 -5.69
CA VAL A 341 20.79 3.18 -6.20
C VAL A 341 20.46 4.31 -7.15
N ALA A 342 19.61 4.07 -8.16
CA ALA A 342 19.25 5.08 -9.14
C ALA A 342 18.63 6.32 -8.48
N ASP A 343 17.73 6.14 -7.51
CA ASP A 343 17.13 7.25 -6.74
C ASP A 343 18.22 8.08 -6.05
N LEU A 344 19.19 7.45 -5.39
CA LEU A 344 20.31 8.15 -4.73
C LEU A 344 21.17 8.93 -5.72
N LEU A 345 21.46 8.35 -6.88
CA LEU A 345 22.27 8.99 -7.93
C LEU A 345 21.54 10.17 -8.57
N CYS A 346 20.25 10.04 -8.83
CA CYS A 346 19.41 11.13 -9.34
C CYS A 346 19.30 12.28 -8.34
N VAL A 347 19.30 12.02 -7.03
CA VAL A 347 19.33 13.08 -6.01
C VAL A 347 20.72 13.72 -5.88
N ALA A 348 21.79 12.95 -6.09
CA ALA A 348 23.17 13.44 -6.02
C ALA A 348 23.57 14.36 -7.18
N THR A 349 22.78 14.38 -8.27
CA THR A 349 23.12 15.04 -9.54
C THR A 349 21.95 15.88 -10.03
N PRO A 350 22.17 16.94 -10.82
CA PRO A 350 21.07 17.74 -11.34
C PRO A 350 20.12 16.89 -12.23
N THR A 351 18.93 16.60 -11.72
CA THR A 351 17.90 15.79 -12.38
C THR A 351 16.52 16.39 -12.10
N ASP A 352 15.56 16.24 -13.02
CA ASP A 352 14.17 16.60 -12.78
C ASP A 352 13.50 15.59 -11.83
N ILE A 353 13.67 15.83 -10.52
CA ILE A 353 13.15 14.95 -9.46
C ILE A 353 11.63 14.88 -9.46
N VAL A 354 10.94 15.97 -9.84
CA VAL A 354 9.47 15.98 -9.90
C VAL A 354 8.99 15.04 -11.01
N ALA A 355 9.59 15.09 -12.20
CA ALA A 355 9.25 14.18 -13.29
C ALA A 355 9.49 12.70 -12.91
N LEU A 356 10.57 12.40 -12.15
CA LEU A 356 10.83 11.05 -11.65
C LEU A 356 9.86 10.60 -10.55
N ALA A 357 9.35 11.52 -9.74
CA ALA A 357 8.31 11.24 -8.75
C ALA A 357 6.97 10.94 -9.43
N ASP A 358 6.59 11.72 -10.44
CA ASP A 358 5.39 11.51 -11.26
C ASP A 358 5.46 10.15 -11.99
N ASP A 359 6.64 9.79 -12.50
CA ASP A 359 6.93 8.50 -13.11
C ASP A 359 6.66 7.33 -12.13
N TYR A 360 7.03 7.47 -10.85
CA TYR A 360 6.68 6.47 -9.84
C TYR A 360 5.18 6.43 -9.55
N GLU A 361 4.48 7.57 -9.55
CA GLU A 361 3.03 7.59 -9.36
C GLU A 361 2.27 6.93 -10.50
N ALA A 362 2.68 7.16 -11.75
CA ALA A 362 2.12 6.49 -12.92
C ALA A 362 2.18 4.96 -12.79
N HIS A 363 3.24 4.45 -12.15
CA HIS A 363 3.46 3.04 -11.85
C HIS A 363 2.89 2.57 -10.50
N LYS A 364 2.03 3.36 -9.85
CA LYS A 364 1.42 3.06 -8.53
C LYS A 364 2.44 2.83 -7.40
N ARG A 365 3.63 3.43 -7.51
CA ARG A 365 4.71 3.38 -6.52
C ARG A 365 4.83 4.69 -5.74
N GLY A 366 3.70 5.27 -5.31
CA GLY A 366 3.66 6.57 -4.64
C GLY A 366 4.47 6.66 -3.33
N TRP A 367 4.73 5.53 -2.65
CA TRP A 367 5.64 5.52 -1.49
C TRP A 367 7.09 5.82 -1.88
N ARG A 368 7.49 5.43 -3.10
CA ARG A 368 8.83 5.63 -3.65
C ARG A 368 9.00 7.04 -4.21
N ALA A 369 7.94 7.57 -4.84
CA ALA A 369 7.83 9.00 -5.17
C ALA A 369 8.01 9.88 -3.93
N GLU A 370 7.31 9.54 -2.83
CA GLU A 370 7.38 10.28 -1.56
C GLU A 370 8.80 10.21 -0.99
N ARG A 371 9.42 9.03 -0.98
CA ARG A 371 10.79 8.84 -0.50
C ARG A 371 11.80 9.64 -1.34
N LEU A 372 11.69 9.60 -2.67
CA LEU A 372 12.57 10.34 -3.59
C LEU A 372 12.50 11.85 -3.33
N LEU A 373 11.29 12.41 -3.25
CA LEU A 373 11.07 13.83 -2.97
C LEU A 373 11.63 14.22 -1.59
N VAL A 374 11.41 13.41 -0.56
CA VAL A 374 11.94 13.67 0.79
C VAL A 374 13.47 13.62 0.81
N GLN A 375 14.10 12.68 0.10
CA GLN A 375 15.56 12.60 -0.03
C GLN A 375 16.14 13.84 -0.73
N HIS A 376 15.50 14.28 -1.82
CA HIS A 376 15.88 15.50 -2.53
C HIS A 376 15.76 16.74 -1.64
N LEU A 377 14.61 16.92 -0.98
CA LEU A 377 14.34 18.07 -0.12
C LEU A 377 15.19 18.09 1.15
N TYR A 378 15.80 16.97 1.55
CA TYR A 378 16.79 16.95 2.61
C TYR A 378 18.06 17.73 2.22
N LEU A 379 18.44 17.69 0.94
CA LEU A 379 19.59 18.42 0.40
C LEU A 379 19.21 19.82 -0.12
N GLN A 380 18.04 19.92 -0.75
CA GLN A 380 17.54 21.13 -1.41
C GLN A 380 16.21 21.54 -0.77
N ALA A 381 16.26 21.97 0.48
CA ALA A 381 15.08 22.28 1.28
C ALA A 381 14.24 23.46 0.73
N ASP A 382 14.81 24.26 -0.16
CA ASP A 382 14.20 25.42 -0.80
C ASP A 382 13.63 25.14 -2.21
N ASP A 383 13.66 23.87 -2.67
CA ASP A 383 13.03 23.47 -3.94
C ASP A 383 11.49 23.48 -3.84
N VAL A 384 10.90 24.61 -4.20
CA VAL A 384 9.45 24.84 -4.16
C VAL A 384 8.68 23.84 -5.04
N PRO A 385 9.04 23.59 -6.32
CA PRO A 385 8.39 22.54 -7.12
C PRO A 385 8.38 21.15 -6.46
N ALA A 386 9.49 20.73 -5.85
CA ALA A 386 9.54 19.44 -5.14
C ALA A 386 8.66 19.42 -3.88
N LEU A 387 8.64 20.51 -3.09
CA LEU A 387 7.73 20.64 -1.93
C LEU A 387 6.26 20.59 -2.36
N GLN A 388 5.92 21.26 -3.45
CA GLN A 388 4.58 21.27 -4.05
C GLN A 388 4.15 19.86 -4.48
N ALA A 389 5.02 19.14 -5.20
CA ALA A 389 4.78 17.76 -5.61
C ALA A 389 4.60 16.83 -4.38
N LEU A 390 5.45 16.99 -3.36
CA LEU A 390 5.35 16.22 -2.12
C LEU A 390 4.03 16.48 -1.39
N ALA A 391 3.60 17.75 -1.28
CA ALA A 391 2.35 18.12 -0.63
C ALA A 391 1.14 17.49 -1.33
N GLN A 392 1.09 17.57 -2.67
CA GLN A 392 0.01 16.94 -3.45
C GLN A 392 -0.01 15.42 -3.30
N LEU A 393 1.15 14.77 -3.33
CA LEU A 393 1.29 13.33 -3.13
C LEU A 393 0.81 12.91 -1.73
N GLN A 394 1.16 13.68 -0.69
CA GLN A 394 0.68 13.45 0.67
C GLN A 394 -0.85 13.57 0.76
N LEU A 395 -1.47 14.49 0.03
CA LEU A 395 -2.94 14.57 -0.06
C LEU A 395 -3.56 13.34 -0.72
N ARG A 396 -3.03 12.90 -1.87
CA ARG A 396 -3.48 11.66 -2.55
C ARG A 396 -3.36 10.44 -1.64
N ARG A 397 -2.38 10.44 -0.73
CA ARG A 397 -2.14 9.37 0.26
C ARG A 397 -2.88 9.58 1.59
N ASN A 398 -3.84 10.51 1.65
CA ASN A 398 -4.66 10.82 2.83
C ASN A 398 -3.82 11.21 4.07
N ARG A 399 -2.79 12.05 3.87
CA ARG A 399 -1.91 12.59 4.92
C ARG A 399 -2.00 14.12 5.01
N PRO A 400 -3.18 14.69 5.32
CA PRO A 400 -3.41 16.14 5.28
C PRO A 400 -2.47 16.93 6.21
N SER A 401 -2.13 16.39 7.39
CA SER A 401 -1.21 17.07 8.32
C SER A 401 0.23 17.18 7.78
N HIS A 402 0.68 16.23 6.97
CA HIS A 402 1.99 16.33 6.32
C HIS A 402 1.92 17.31 5.15
N ALA A 403 0.84 17.27 4.36
CA ALA A 403 0.64 18.19 3.25
C ALA A 403 0.59 19.65 3.70
N ILE A 404 -0.05 19.96 4.84
CA ILE A 404 -0.03 21.30 5.45
C ILE A 404 1.41 21.75 5.69
N LYS A 405 2.25 20.92 6.34
CA LYS A 405 3.65 21.26 6.61
C LYS A 405 4.44 21.52 5.33
N SER A 406 4.23 20.69 4.30
CA SER A 406 4.90 20.84 3.00
C SER A 406 4.47 22.14 2.29
N PHE A 407 3.17 22.48 2.29
CA PHE A 407 2.70 23.76 1.73
C PHE A 407 3.12 24.97 2.57
N GLU A 408 3.15 24.85 3.90
CA GLU A 408 3.69 25.90 4.78
C GLU A 408 5.17 26.16 4.44
N ALA A 409 5.96 25.10 4.21
CA ALA A 409 7.34 25.22 3.75
C ALA A 409 7.44 25.98 2.41
N CYS A 410 6.60 25.66 1.42
CA CYS A 410 6.51 26.44 0.17
C CYS A 410 6.29 27.93 0.45
N THR A 411 5.30 28.26 1.29
CA THR A 411 4.95 29.67 1.58
C THR A 411 5.98 30.41 2.44
N ASN A 412 6.82 29.68 3.17
CA ASN A 412 7.94 30.26 3.92
C ASN A 412 9.10 30.64 2.97
N ILE A 413 9.24 29.95 1.85
CA ILE A 413 10.25 30.22 0.82
C ILE A 413 9.73 31.29 -0.15
N ASP A 414 8.56 31.06 -0.74
CA ASP A 414 7.84 32.01 -1.58
C ASP A 414 6.48 32.37 -0.96
N ILE A 415 6.43 33.55 -0.34
CA ILE A 415 5.22 34.08 0.30
C ILE A 415 4.05 34.34 -0.67
N ASN A 416 4.29 34.25 -1.98
CA ASN A 416 3.29 34.46 -3.01
C ASN A 416 2.96 33.19 -3.80
N ASP A 417 3.45 32.02 -3.35
CA ASP A 417 3.13 30.72 -3.96
C ASP A 417 1.61 30.47 -3.95
N ALA A 418 1.00 30.66 -5.12
CA ALA A 418 -0.43 30.54 -5.30
C ALA A 418 -0.94 29.11 -5.10
N MET A 419 -0.16 28.10 -5.52
CA MET A 419 -0.54 26.70 -5.40
C MET A 419 -0.52 26.26 -3.94
N ALA A 420 0.52 26.63 -3.19
CA ALA A 420 0.61 26.32 -1.78
C ALA A 420 -0.48 27.00 -0.97
N HIS A 421 -0.79 28.27 -1.28
CA HIS A 421 -1.92 28.96 -0.69
C HIS A 421 -3.27 28.32 -1.04
N GLN A 422 -3.50 27.87 -2.28
CA GLN A 422 -4.71 27.14 -2.62
C GLN A 422 -4.82 25.82 -1.85
N GLY A 423 -3.71 25.07 -1.72
CA GLY A 423 -3.63 23.84 -0.95
C GLY A 423 -3.97 24.04 0.53
N LEU A 424 -3.31 25.00 1.19
CA LEU A 424 -3.59 25.38 2.58
C LEU A 424 -5.03 25.86 2.76
N GLY A 425 -5.52 26.69 1.84
CA GLY A 425 -6.89 27.19 1.83
C GLY A 425 -7.91 26.06 1.84
N THR A 426 -7.72 25.07 0.96
CA THR A 426 -8.57 23.88 0.86
C THR A 426 -8.53 23.05 2.14
N LEU A 427 -7.34 22.78 2.69
CA LEU A 427 -7.18 21.95 3.88
C LEU A 427 -7.76 22.62 5.13
N HIS A 428 -7.53 23.93 5.30
CA HIS A 428 -8.14 24.67 6.41
C HIS A 428 -9.66 24.75 6.31
N ALA A 429 -10.24 24.77 5.11
CA ALA A 429 -11.69 24.71 4.95
C ALA A 429 -12.24 23.35 5.42
N GLN A 430 -11.57 22.25 5.07
CA GLN A 430 -11.93 20.90 5.53
C GLN A 430 -11.81 20.75 7.05
N LEU A 431 -10.84 21.41 7.67
CA LEU A 431 -10.66 21.46 9.12
C LEU A 431 -11.63 22.42 9.84
N GLY A 432 -12.51 23.12 9.12
CA GLY A 432 -13.44 24.10 9.69
C GLY A 432 -12.77 25.43 10.09
N CYS A 433 -11.50 25.64 9.76
CA CYS A 433 -10.74 26.86 10.02
C CYS A 433 -11.01 27.93 8.94
N TYR A 434 -12.28 28.26 8.69
CA TYR A 434 -12.72 29.05 7.52
C TYR A 434 -12.04 30.43 7.38
N LYS A 435 -11.75 31.12 8.49
CA LYS A 435 -11.05 32.40 8.45
C LYS A 435 -9.63 32.26 7.89
N LEU A 436 -8.92 31.20 8.28
CA LEU A 436 -7.59 30.92 7.79
C LEU A 436 -7.63 30.42 6.34
N ALA A 437 -8.62 29.57 6.03
CA ALA A 437 -8.89 29.13 4.67
C ALA A 437 -9.07 30.32 3.71
N LEU A 438 -9.96 31.25 4.03
CA LEU A 438 -10.21 32.45 3.23
C LEU A 438 -8.96 33.31 3.05
N ARG A 439 -8.13 33.50 4.10
CA ARG A 439 -6.88 34.25 3.98
C ARG A 439 -5.96 33.67 2.91
N HIS A 440 -5.78 32.35 2.91
CA HIS A 440 -4.95 31.67 1.92
C HIS A 440 -5.59 31.68 0.54
N LEU A 441 -6.88 31.38 0.42
CA LEU A 441 -7.57 31.38 -0.87
C LEU A 441 -7.59 32.77 -1.54
N HIS A 442 -7.79 33.85 -0.77
CA HIS A 442 -7.68 35.21 -1.31
C HIS A 442 -6.28 35.52 -1.80
N ARG A 443 -5.25 35.04 -1.11
CA ARG A 443 -3.86 35.23 -1.55
C ARG A 443 -3.58 34.47 -2.84
N ALA A 444 -4.00 33.21 -2.93
CA ALA A 444 -3.95 32.44 -4.17
C ALA A 444 -4.68 33.15 -5.33
N GLN A 445 -5.91 33.63 -5.10
CA GLN A 445 -6.71 34.35 -6.10
C GLN A 445 -6.06 35.66 -6.54
N SER A 446 -5.35 36.37 -5.65
CA SER A 446 -4.67 37.62 -6.00
C SER A 446 -3.47 37.41 -6.93
N HIS A 447 -2.85 36.22 -6.91
CA HIS A 447 -1.69 35.89 -7.72
C HIS A 447 -2.04 35.09 -8.98
N THR A 448 -3.01 34.19 -8.89
CA THR A 448 -3.49 33.38 -10.03
C THR A 448 -5.01 33.39 -10.06
N PRO A 449 -5.64 34.48 -10.55
CA PRO A 449 -7.09 34.60 -10.56
C PRO A 449 -7.73 33.51 -11.42
N SER A 450 -8.71 32.80 -10.87
CA SER A 450 -9.53 31.86 -11.64
C SER A 450 -10.98 31.85 -11.16
N SER A 451 -11.90 31.47 -12.05
CA SER A 451 -13.31 31.28 -11.70
C SER A 451 -13.49 30.13 -10.69
N ALA A 452 -12.64 29.10 -10.77
CA ALA A 452 -12.66 27.97 -9.84
C ALA A 452 -12.33 28.41 -8.41
N LEU A 453 -11.28 29.22 -8.22
CA LEU A 453 -10.92 29.79 -6.93
C LEU A 453 -11.97 30.76 -6.39
N GLU A 454 -12.57 31.59 -7.26
CA GLU A 454 -13.67 32.47 -6.86
C GLU A 454 -14.88 31.68 -6.33
N GLN A 455 -15.26 30.61 -7.02
CA GLN A 455 -16.31 29.69 -6.56
C GLN A 455 -15.94 29.02 -5.23
N GLN A 456 -14.68 28.61 -5.07
CA GLN A 456 -14.19 28.02 -3.83
C GLN A 456 -14.26 29.01 -2.66
N ILE A 457 -13.82 30.26 -2.86
CA ILE A 457 -13.91 31.34 -1.86
C ILE A 457 -15.38 31.58 -1.46
N LYS A 458 -16.27 31.68 -2.44
CA LYS A 458 -17.72 31.83 -2.19
C LYS A 458 -18.26 30.67 -1.36
N ARG A 459 -17.86 29.43 -1.68
CA ARG A 459 -18.27 28.25 -0.90
C ARG A 459 -17.78 28.32 0.54
N VAL A 460 -16.53 28.73 0.78
CA VAL A 460 -16.01 28.87 2.15
C VAL A 460 -16.74 29.96 2.94
N TYR A 461 -17.13 31.07 2.29
CA TYR A 461 -18.00 32.07 2.93
C TYR A 461 -19.38 31.51 3.30
N ASP A 462 -19.99 30.71 2.44
CA ASP A 462 -21.27 30.04 2.72
C ASP A 462 -21.14 29.08 3.92
N LEU A 463 -20.07 28.29 3.98
CA LEU A 463 -19.80 27.37 5.09
C LEU A 463 -19.56 28.13 6.41
N GLU A 464 -18.78 29.21 6.39
CA GLU A 464 -18.57 30.06 7.57
C GLU A 464 -19.89 30.68 8.05
N ARG A 465 -20.74 31.11 7.11
CA ARG A 465 -22.06 31.66 7.41
C ARG A 465 -22.96 30.61 8.05
N MET A 466 -23.07 29.41 7.48
CA MET A 466 -23.86 28.30 8.04
C MET A 466 -23.40 27.95 9.46
N LEU A 467 -22.08 27.86 9.68
CA LEU A 467 -21.52 27.59 11.01
C LEU A 467 -21.94 28.66 12.02
N ARG A 468 -21.82 29.94 11.65
CA ARG A 468 -22.18 31.08 12.51
C ARG A 468 -23.67 31.12 12.82
N GLU A 469 -24.52 30.90 11.82
CA GLU A 469 -25.98 30.89 11.99
C GLU A 469 -26.44 29.72 12.88
N ALA A 470 -25.76 28.58 12.84
CA ALA A 470 -26.08 27.44 13.68
C ALA A 470 -25.91 27.72 15.19
N ASP A 471 -25.02 28.65 15.56
CA ASP A 471 -24.82 29.09 16.95
C ASP A 471 -25.90 30.07 17.44
N MET A 472 -26.67 30.69 16.54
CA MET A 472 -27.71 31.65 16.92
C MET A 472 -28.87 30.98 17.67
N GLU A 473 -29.45 31.71 18.62
CA GLU A 473 -30.67 31.30 19.31
C GLU A 473 -31.86 31.29 18.32
N GLY A 474 -32.79 30.35 18.50
CA GLY A 474 -33.95 30.20 17.61
C GLY A 474 -33.65 29.64 16.21
N LYS A 475 -32.38 29.55 15.79
CA LYS A 475 -31.97 28.94 14.52
C LYS A 475 -31.61 27.47 14.71
N VAL A 476 -32.24 26.63 13.87
CA VAL A 476 -31.85 25.22 13.70
C VAL A 476 -30.64 25.17 12.77
N PRO A 477 -29.58 24.40 13.09
CA PRO A 477 -28.44 24.21 12.21
C PRO A 477 -28.93 23.76 10.84
N THR A 478 -28.56 24.49 9.79
CA THR A 478 -29.06 24.28 8.43
C THR A 478 -27.89 24.33 7.47
N VAL A 479 -27.80 23.34 6.59
CA VAL A 479 -26.80 23.26 5.54
C VAL A 479 -27.49 23.19 4.18
N TRP A 480 -26.96 23.96 3.23
CA TRP A 480 -27.28 23.83 1.81
C TRP A 480 -26.05 23.40 1.01
N PHE A 481 -26.28 22.50 0.07
CA PHE A 481 -25.26 21.99 -0.83
C PHE A 481 -25.03 22.98 -1.97
N SER A 482 -23.80 23.09 -2.44
CA SER A 482 -23.46 23.80 -3.68
C SER A 482 -24.14 23.15 -4.89
N ASP A 483 -24.22 23.88 -6.00
CA ASP A 483 -24.82 23.36 -7.22
C ASP A 483 -24.08 22.11 -7.72
N ALA A 484 -22.74 22.13 -7.67
CA ALA A 484 -21.89 20.99 -8.03
C ALA A 484 -22.15 19.75 -7.16
N GLU A 485 -22.35 19.91 -5.84
CA GLU A 485 -22.67 18.78 -4.95
C GLU A 485 -24.05 18.18 -5.28
N ARG A 486 -25.04 19.02 -5.60
CA ARG A 486 -26.39 18.54 -5.95
C ARG A 486 -26.41 17.84 -7.31
N GLU A 487 -25.73 18.39 -8.31
CA GLU A 487 -25.63 17.82 -9.65
C GLU A 487 -24.87 16.48 -9.65
N SER A 488 -23.73 16.42 -8.95
CA SER A 488 -22.93 15.19 -8.81
C SER A 488 -23.49 14.20 -7.77
N ARG A 489 -24.48 14.63 -6.98
CA ARG A 489 -25.05 13.90 -5.83
C ARG A 489 -23.99 13.40 -4.85
N THR A 490 -22.89 14.15 -4.71
CA THR A 490 -21.74 13.81 -3.88
C THR A 490 -21.44 14.98 -2.96
N ILE A 491 -21.36 14.72 -1.65
CA ILE A 491 -21.03 15.74 -0.66
C ILE A 491 -19.53 16.08 -0.70
N ALA A 492 -19.20 17.38 -0.70
CA ALA A 492 -17.81 17.83 -0.64
C ALA A 492 -17.23 17.61 0.77
N PRO A 493 -15.92 17.30 0.91
CA PRO A 493 -15.30 17.01 2.20
C PRO A 493 -15.51 18.10 3.26
N GLU A 494 -15.39 19.37 2.88
CA GLU A 494 -15.60 20.52 3.77
C GLU A 494 -17.08 20.70 4.19
N THR A 495 -18.03 20.34 3.33
CA THR A 495 -19.45 20.32 3.66
C THR A 495 -19.76 19.17 4.61
N LEU A 496 -19.21 17.98 4.36
CA LEU A 496 -19.33 16.81 5.23
C LEU A 496 -18.80 17.11 6.63
N ALA A 497 -17.60 17.70 6.72
CA ALA A 497 -16.98 18.12 7.97
C ALA A 497 -17.87 19.11 8.74
N LEU A 498 -18.46 20.10 8.06
CA LEU A 498 -19.41 21.03 8.67
C LEU A 498 -20.66 20.29 9.19
N CYS A 499 -21.31 19.49 8.34
CA CYS A 499 -22.51 18.72 8.71
C CYS A 499 -22.27 17.87 9.96
N ALA A 500 -21.17 17.12 9.98
CA ALA A 500 -20.84 16.26 11.10
C ALA A 500 -20.52 17.06 12.37
N THR A 501 -19.81 18.18 12.25
CA THR A 501 -19.53 19.10 13.36
C THR A 501 -20.82 19.65 13.97
N LEU A 502 -21.72 20.15 13.12
CA LEU A 502 -23.01 20.69 13.56
C LEU A 502 -23.88 19.60 14.19
N PHE A 503 -23.98 18.43 13.57
CA PHE A 503 -24.80 17.34 14.10
C PHE A 503 -24.28 16.83 15.45
N ARG A 504 -22.96 16.59 15.59
CA ARG A 504 -22.38 16.16 16.87
C ARG A 504 -22.61 17.20 17.97
N LYS A 505 -22.50 18.50 17.64
CA LYS A 505 -22.68 19.61 18.59
C LYS A 505 -24.15 19.79 19.02
N TYR A 506 -25.09 19.68 18.08
CA TYR A 506 -26.48 20.09 18.32
C TYR A 506 -27.51 18.96 18.31
N GLY A 507 -27.16 17.78 17.82
CA GLY A 507 -28.04 16.62 17.72
C GLY A 507 -29.20 16.79 16.72
N VAL A 508 -29.24 17.90 15.99
CA VAL A 508 -30.21 18.20 14.93
C VAL A 508 -29.54 18.95 13.79
N LEU A 509 -29.92 18.63 12.56
CA LEU A 509 -29.41 19.29 11.35
C LEU A 509 -30.46 19.27 10.24
N ILE A 510 -30.75 20.43 9.64
CA ILE A 510 -31.56 20.52 8.41
C ILE A 510 -30.62 20.45 7.20
N LEU A 511 -30.96 19.61 6.24
CA LEU A 511 -30.29 19.49 4.95
C LEU A 511 -31.27 19.93 3.85
N LYS A 512 -30.91 21.00 3.14
CA LYS A 512 -31.77 21.61 2.11
C LYS A 512 -31.60 20.92 0.76
N SER A 513 -32.72 20.71 0.05
CA SER A 513 -32.73 20.21 -1.34
C SER A 513 -31.91 18.93 -1.56
N VAL A 514 -32.09 17.93 -0.69
CA VAL A 514 -31.44 16.62 -0.75
C VAL A 514 -32.10 15.70 -1.77
N PHE A 515 -33.43 15.73 -1.83
CA PHE A 515 -34.23 14.81 -2.62
C PHE A 515 -34.91 15.52 -3.78
N GLU A 516 -35.02 14.81 -4.90
CA GLU A 516 -35.80 15.26 -6.06
C GLU A 516 -37.28 15.36 -5.67
N PRO A 517 -37.94 16.53 -5.86
CA PRO A 517 -39.35 16.69 -5.53
C PRO A 517 -40.28 15.71 -6.26
N SER A 518 -39.90 15.26 -7.46
CA SER A 518 -40.65 14.28 -8.25
C SER A 518 -40.70 12.89 -7.59
N LEU A 519 -39.57 12.43 -7.03
CA LEU A 519 -39.49 11.18 -6.28
C LEU A 519 -40.38 11.23 -5.03
N LEU A 520 -40.31 12.32 -4.27
CA LEU A 520 -41.14 12.49 -3.07
C LEU A 520 -42.63 12.63 -3.41
N SER A 521 -42.96 13.23 -4.55
CA SER A 521 -44.34 13.29 -5.04
C SER A 521 -44.90 11.90 -5.36
N GLN A 522 -44.11 11.03 -6.00
CA GLN A 522 -44.48 9.63 -6.24
C GLN A 522 -44.64 8.86 -4.91
N CYS A 523 -43.71 9.06 -3.97
CA CYS A 523 -43.81 8.49 -2.63
C CYS A 523 -45.09 8.93 -1.92
N HIS A 524 -45.47 10.22 -2.01
CA HIS A 524 -46.68 10.75 -1.41
C HIS A 524 -47.95 10.14 -2.03
N GLN A 525 -48.00 10.01 -3.36
CA GLN A 525 -49.12 9.37 -4.05
C GLN A 525 -49.28 7.91 -3.60
N VAL A 526 -48.23 7.11 -3.70
CA VAL A 526 -48.26 5.69 -3.31
C VAL A 526 -48.54 5.54 -1.81
N PHE A 527 -48.03 6.44 -0.97
CA PHE A 527 -48.35 6.45 0.45
C PHE A 527 -49.85 6.63 0.68
N SER A 528 -50.45 7.63 0.02
CA SER A 528 -51.87 7.97 0.17
C SER A 528 -52.80 6.87 -0.31
N GLU A 529 -52.43 6.17 -1.39
CA GLU A 529 -53.21 5.06 -1.96
C GLU A 529 -53.04 3.78 -1.12
N ARG A 530 -51.81 3.33 -0.87
CA ARG A 530 -51.53 2.04 -0.23
C ARG A 530 -51.86 2.04 1.26
N TYR A 531 -51.61 3.14 1.96
CA TYR A 531 -51.81 3.26 3.40
C TYR A 531 -53.09 4.02 3.76
N GLN A 532 -54.04 4.13 2.83
CA GLN A 532 -55.31 4.84 3.02
C GLN A 532 -56.07 4.39 4.28
N ALA A 533 -56.01 3.10 4.62
CA ALA A 533 -56.66 2.54 5.80
C ALA A 533 -56.19 3.20 7.11
N TYR A 534 -54.92 3.62 7.18
CA TYR A 534 -54.34 4.29 8.34
C TYR A 534 -54.71 5.78 8.44
N LEU A 535 -55.34 6.36 7.41
CA LEU A 535 -55.69 7.79 7.35
C LEU A 535 -56.98 8.12 8.12
N THR A 536 -57.28 7.36 9.16
CA THR A 536 -58.49 7.48 9.99
C THR A 536 -58.13 7.29 11.46
N ASP A 537 -58.82 7.95 12.39
CA ASP A 537 -58.51 7.88 13.83
C ASP A 537 -59.11 6.62 14.47
N GLN A 538 -58.63 5.46 14.03
CA GLN A 538 -58.99 4.15 14.58
C GLN A 538 -57.75 3.41 15.07
N ARG A 539 -57.94 2.39 15.90
CA ARG A 539 -56.84 1.60 16.43
C ARG A 539 -56.41 0.58 15.38
N HIS A 540 -55.15 0.63 14.97
CA HIS A 540 -54.52 -0.34 14.06
C HIS A 540 -53.71 -1.35 14.87
N LYS A 541 -53.76 -2.64 14.52
CA LYS A 541 -53.02 -3.70 15.22
C LYS A 541 -51.54 -3.73 14.82
N ASP A 542 -51.26 -3.26 13.61
CA ASP A 542 -49.99 -3.31 12.89
C ASP A 542 -49.38 -1.90 12.68
N ALA A 543 -49.87 -0.90 13.43
CA ALA A 543 -49.25 0.42 13.54
C ALA A 543 -49.23 0.92 14.98
N LEU A 544 -48.13 1.56 15.39
CA LEU A 544 -47.97 2.10 16.74
C LEU A 544 -48.64 3.48 16.84
N ARG A 545 -49.57 3.65 17.79
CA ARG A 545 -50.15 4.97 18.08
C ARG A 545 -49.17 5.80 18.92
N ILE A 546 -48.49 6.75 18.28
CA ILE A 546 -47.43 7.57 18.91
C ILE A 546 -47.94 8.89 19.49
N GLY A 547 -49.25 9.17 19.39
CA GLY A 547 -49.86 10.36 19.96
C GLY A 547 -51.33 10.52 19.59
N ASP A 548 -51.91 11.65 20.00
CA ASP A 548 -53.26 12.04 19.61
C ASP A 548 -53.36 12.08 18.08
N LYS A 549 -54.21 11.20 17.52
CA LYS A 549 -54.41 11.01 16.08
C LYS A 549 -53.11 10.86 15.25
N ARG A 550 -52.12 10.15 15.81
CA ARG A 550 -50.82 9.90 15.17
C ARG A 550 -50.44 8.43 15.19
N PHE A 551 -49.88 7.98 14.08
CA PHE A 551 -49.49 6.58 13.88
C PHE A 551 -48.10 6.51 13.25
N GLN A 552 -47.25 5.65 13.80
CA GLN A 552 -46.02 5.20 13.15
C GLN A 552 -46.36 3.95 12.34
N ILE A 553 -46.16 4.02 11.03
CA ILE A 553 -46.50 2.96 10.09
C ILE A 553 -45.22 2.42 9.47
N THR A 554 -44.95 1.12 9.55
CA THR A 554 -43.82 0.51 8.82
C THR A 554 -44.09 0.53 7.32
N ILE A 555 -43.11 1.01 6.55
CA ILE A 555 -43.23 1.16 5.10
C ILE A 555 -42.64 -0.07 4.41
N ASP A 556 -43.42 -0.67 3.51
CA ASP A 556 -42.95 -1.73 2.62
C ASP A 556 -41.93 -1.15 1.64
N ILE A 557 -40.68 -1.61 1.70
CA ILE A 557 -39.58 -1.21 0.82
C ILE A 557 -39.78 -1.88 -0.55
N THR A 558 -40.68 -1.27 -1.30
CA THR A 558 -41.04 -1.57 -2.70
C THR A 558 -41.09 -0.24 -3.43
N LYS A 559 -41.04 -0.21 -4.77
CA LYS A 559 -41.12 1.06 -5.51
C LYS A 559 -42.37 1.88 -5.09
N PRO A 560 -42.22 3.21 -4.87
CA PRO A 560 -41.01 4.04 -5.04
C PRO A 560 -40.08 4.08 -3.81
N PHE A 561 -40.43 3.46 -2.69
CA PHE A 561 -39.63 3.49 -1.45
C PHE A 561 -38.34 2.66 -1.53
N ASN A 562 -38.25 1.69 -2.46
CA ASN A 562 -37.00 0.98 -2.78
C ASN A 562 -36.11 1.74 -3.79
N ASP A 563 -36.28 3.06 -3.94
CA ASP A 563 -35.33 3.88 -4.70
C ASP A 563 -34.08 4.17 -3.85
N PRO A 564 -32.86 3.78 -4.31
CA PRO A 564 -31.61 4.07 -3.60
C PRO A 564 -31.39 5.55 -3.28
N ALA A 565 -31.98 6.48 -4.02
CA ALA A 565 -31.89 7.91 -3.72
C ALA A 565 -32.61 8.31 -2.42
N LEU A 566 -33.42 7.44 -1.80
CA LEU A 566 -34.04 7.66 -0.49
C LEU A 566 -33.15 7.24 0.68
N TYR A 567 -32.55 6.04 0.62
CA TYR A 567 -31.81 5.43 1.74
C TYR A 567 -30.29 5.33 1.52
N GLY A 568 -29.82 5.55 0.30
CA GLY A 568 -28.42 5.50 -0.10
C GLY A 568 -27.94 6.80 -0.77
N ASN A 569 -28.60 7.92 -0.48
CA ASN A 569 -28.32 9.21 -1.12
C ASN A 569 -26.90 9.69 -0.80
N GLY A 570 -26.11 10.02 -1.83
CA GLY A 570 -24.70 10.42 -1.70
C GLY A 570 -24.47 11.75 -0.96
N LEU A 571 -25.51 12.55 -0.70
CA LEU A 571 -25.45 13.74 0.15
C LEU A 571 -25.67 13.45 1.64
N THR A 572 -26.22 12.28 2.00
CA THR A 572 -26.59 11.95 3.39
C THR A 572 -25.89 10.70 3.92
N LEU A 573 -25.70 9.67 3.10
CA LEU A 573 -25.10 8.41 3.54
C LEU A 573 -23.63 8.59 4.02
N PRO A 574 -22.77 9.39 3.36
CA PRO A 574 -21.42 9.65 3.88
C PRO A 574 -21.45 10.30 5.28
N LEU A 575 -22.43 11.17 5.54
CA LEU A 575 -22.62 11.78 6.86
C LEU A 575 -23.08 10.75 7.90
N MET A 576 -23.97 9.82 7.54
CA MET A 576 -24.38 8.72 8.42
C MET A 576 -23.18 7.85 8.79
N LYS A 577 -22.34 7.51 7.82
CA LYS A 577 -21.11 6.73 8.03
C LYS A 577 -20.08 7.46 8.88
N ASP A 578 -19.93 8.78 8.70
CA ASP A 578 -19.03 9.59 9.54
C ASP A 578 -19.51 9.66 11.01
N ILE A 579 -20.83 9.69 11.25
CA ILE A 579 -21.41 9.76 12.59
C ILE A 579 -21.45 8.38 13.27
N LEU A 580 -21.86 7.34 12.55
CA LEU A 580 -22.19 6.01 13.08
C LEU A 580 -21.09 4.96 12.83
N GLY A 581 -20.17 5.22 11.92
CA GLY A 581 -19.14 4.30 11.44
C GLY A 581 -19.50 3.68 10.08
N GLU A 582 -18.49 3.21 9.35
CA GLU A 582 -18.63 2.64 7.98
C GLU A 582 -19.59 1.46 7.89
N ALA A 583 -19.73 0.70 8.98
CA ALA A 583 -20.63 -0.45 9.07
C ALA A 583 -22.07 -0.09 9.44
N CYS A 584 -22.47 1.18 9.42
CA CYS A 584 -23.84 1.57 9.76
C CYS A 584 -24.88 0.86 8.88
N ILE A 585 -26.04 0.52 9.46
CA ILE A 585 -27.16 -0.15 8.79
C ILE A 585 -28.40 0.76 8.81
N LEU A 586 -29.34 0.53 7.88
CA LEU A 586 -30.68 1.09 7.98
C LEU A 586 -31.51 0.18 8.88
N GLY A 587 -31.74 0.59 10.13
CA GLY A 587 -32.45 -0.21 11.14
C GLY A 587 -33.98 -0.12 11.04
N CYS A 588 -34.49 1.00 10.53
CA CYS A 588 -35.92 1.23 10.39
C CYS A 588 -36.27 2.05 9.15
N PHE A 589 -37.42 1.73 8.54
CA PHE A 589 -38.09 2.55 7.54
C PHE A 589 -39.59 2.65 7.86
N THR A 590 -40.01 3.78 8.44
CA THR A 590 -41.41 4.04 8.85
C THR A 590 -41.91 5.37 8.31
N SER A 591 -43.20 5.67 8.54
CA SER A 591 -43.79 7.00 8.39
C SER A 591 -44.46 7.43 9.69
N ALA A 592 -44.08 8.60 10.20
CA ALA A 592 -44.75 9.28 11.30
C ALA A 592 -45.93 10.09 10.73
N MET A 593 -47.11 9.49 10.67
CA MET A 593 -48.31 10.08 10.09
C MET A 593 -49.14 10.84 11.14
N SER A 594 -49.50 12.08 10.83
CA SER A 594 -50.35 12.94 11.67
C SER A 594 -51.65 13.32 10.96
N LEU A 595 -52.79 12.93 11.53
CA LEU A 595 -54.10 13.28 10.96
C LEU A 595 -54.49 14.74 11.27
N PRO A 596 -55.42 15.31 10.47
CA PRO A 596 -56.05 16.60 10.74
C PRO A 596 -56.61 16.71 12.17
N GLY A 597 -56.33 17.85 12.82
CA GLY A 597 -56.78 18.18 14.17
C GLY A 597 -56.04 17.45 15.30
N SER A 598 -54.92 16.80 15.02
CA SER A 598 -54.05 16.21 16.07
C SER A 598 -53.46 17.29 16.99
N LYS A 599 -53.35 17.02 18.29
CA LYS A 599 -52.76 17.93 19.31
C LYS A 599 -51.25 17.79 19.44
N ASP A 600 -50.54 18.72 20.08
CA ASP A 600 -49.10 18.53 20.34
C ASP A 600 -48.80 17.24 21.11
N GLN A 601 -47.72 16.53 20.72
CA GLN A 601 -47.21 15.40 21.48
C GLN A 601 -46.56 15.85 22.79
N ARG A 602 -46.40 14.91 23.73
CA ARG A 602 -45.58 15.13 24.93
C ARG A 602 -44.11 15.21 24.54
N LEU A 603 -43.32 15.97 25.31
CA LEU A 603 -41.87 15.97 25.21
C LEU A 603 -41.32 14.56 25.46
N HIS A 604 -40.53 14.05 24.52
CA HIS A 604 -39.89 12.74 24.64
C HIS A 604 -38.54 12.71 23.91
N LYS A 605 -37.85 11.58 24.02
CA LYS A 605 -36.69 11.17 23.21
C LYS A 605 -37.05 9.82 22.59
N ASP A 606 -36.58 9.53 21.38
CA ASP A 606 -36.86 8.22 20.74
C ASP A 606 -36.22 7.09 21.53
N HIS A 607 -35.04 7.35 22.10
CA HIS A 607 -34.38 6.45 23.04
C HIS A 607 -33.68 7.23 24.16
N LYS A 608 -33.50 6.58 25.31
CA LYS A 608 -32.68 7.10 26.40
C LYS A 608 -31.18 7.01 26.04
N ALA A 609 -30.33 7.68 26.80
CA ALA A 609 -28.90 7.37 26.77
C ALA A 609 -28.67 5.89 27.16
N LEU A 610 -27.62 5.25 26.63
CA LEU A 610 -27.35 3.83 26.90
C LEU A 610 -27.03 3.59 28.38
N PHE A 611 -26.33 4.53 29.01
CA PHE A 611 -25.95 4.46 30.42
C PHE A 611 -26.73 5.49 31.25
N HIS A 612 -28.05 5.57 31.04
CA HIS A 612 -28.88 6.58 31.71
C HIS A 612 -28.96 6.43 33.24
N ASP A 613 -28.62 5.25 33.77
CA ASP A 613 -28.61 4.95 35.20
C ASP A 613 -27.27 5.28 35.88
N ASP A 614 -26.23 5.59 35.09
CA ASP A 614 -24.91 5.96 35.61
C ASP A 614 -24.75 7.50 35.62
N PRO A 615 -24.71 8.16 36.78
CA PRO A 615 -24.49 9.60 36.88
C PRO A 615 -23.12 10.06 36.37
N GLN A 616 -22.14 9.14 36.28
CA GLN A 616 -20.80 9.41 35.76
C GLN A 616 -20.70 9.23 34.24
N SER A 617 -21.74 8.71 33.57
CA SER A 617 -21.76 8.62 32.12
C SER A 617 -21.74 10.02 31.50
N VAL A 618 -20.60 10.38 30.92
CA VAL A 618 -20.42 11.61 30.16
C VAL A 618 -20.33 11.29 28.67
N SER A 619 -21.28 11.83 27.89
CA SER A 619 -21.21 12.01 26.45
C SER A 619 -20.92 10.74 25.62
N GLU A 620 -21.97 9.98 25.30
CA GLU A 620 -21.85 8.83 24.37
C GLU A 620 -21.86 9.31 22.91
N PRO A 621 -21.08 8.68 22.01
CA PRO A 621 -21.26 8.84 20.57
C PRO A 621 -22.69 8.52 20.13
N SER A 622 -23.14 9.10 19.02
CA SER A 622 -24.42 8.72 18.42
C SER A 622 -24.38 7.24 18.02
N PHE A 623 -25.44 6.52 18.38
CA PHE A 623 -25.64 5.10 18.03
C PHE A 623 -26.80 4.89 17.05
N ALA A 624 -27.70 5.87 16.94
CA ALA A 624 -28.76 5.92 15.94
C ALA A 624 -29.08 7.37 15.57
N VAL A 625 -29.44 7.59 14.31
CA VAL A 625 -29.83 8.88 13.73
C VAL A 625 -31.12 8.69 12.94
N THR A 626 -32.16 9.46 13.29
CA THR A 626 -33.40 9.52 12.54
C THR A 626 -33.28 10.58 11.45
N MET A 627 -33.38 10.18 10.18
CA MET A 627 -33.58 11.07 9.06
C MET A 627 -35.08 11.19 8.77
N MET A 628 -35.59 12.41 8.90
CA MET A 628 -36.99 12.75 8.68
C MET A 628 -37.16 13.40 7.30
N VAL A 629 -37.89 12.72 6.41
CA VAL A 629 -38.12 13.15 5.02
C VAL A 629 -39.62 13.45 4.83
N PRO A 630 -40.04 14.72 4.82
CA PRO A 630 -41.44 15.08 4.65
C PRO A 630 -41.96 14.76 3.25
N LEU A 631 -43.18 14.21 3.18
CA LEU A 631 -43.90 14.04 1.90
C LEU A 631 -44.83 15.22 1.59
N VAL A 632 -44.93 16.18 2.52
CA VAL A 632 -45.65 17.45 2.41
C VAL A 632 -44.84 18.56 3.08
N ASP A 633 -45.07 19.82 2.71
CA ASP A 633 -44.39 20.95 3.35
C ASP A 633 -44.75 21.06 4.83
N LEU A 634 -43.71 21.23 5.67
CA LEU A 634 -43.86 21.39 7.11
C LEU A 634 -43.78 22.87 7.47
N ASN A 635 -44.92 23.44 7.86
CA ASN A 635 -45.08 24.84 8.26
C ASN A 635 -45.86 24.94 9.58
N GLU A 636 -46.16 26.16 10.02
CA GLU A 636 -46.88 26.41 11.27
C GLU A 636 -48.26 25.73 11.34
N ARG A 637 -48.97 25.63 10.20
CA ARG A 637 -50.32 25.07 10.14
C ARG A 637 -50.32 23.54 10.04
N VAL A 638 -49.46 22.97 9.20
CA VAL A 638 -49.31 21.51 9.05
C VAL A 638 -48.60 20.91 10.28
N GLY A 639 -47.74 21.72 10.91
CA GLY A 639 -46.90 21.35 12.05
C GLY A 639 -45.65 20.58 11.63
N THR A 640 -44.59 20.68 12.42
CA THR A 640 -43.34 19.90 12.28
C THR A 640 -43.00 19.16 13.57
N THR A 641 -41.81 18.56 13.66
CA THR A 641 -41.24 18.03 14.90
C THR A 641 -40.38 19.10 15.56
N ARG A 642 -40.86 19.73 16.64
CA ARG A 642 -40.05 20.69 17.41
C ARG A 642 -39.03 19.96 18.25
N VAL A 643 -37.87 20.57 18.40
CA VAL A 643 -36.71 19.97 19.07
C VAL A 643 -36.10 20.92 20.09
N LYS A 644 -35.31 20.37 21.00
CA LYS A 644 -34.46 21.12 21.92
C LYS A 644 -33.01 20.96 21.51
N LYS A 645 -32.49 21.91 20.74
CA LYS A 645 -31.13 21.90 20.17
C LYS A 645 -30.07 21.61 21.24
N GLY A 646 -29.26 20.57 21.06
CA GLY A 646 -28.18 20.16 21.97
C GLY A 646 -28.61 19.25 23.12
N SER A 647 -29.90 18.88 23.22
CA SER A 647 -30.43 18.07 24.33
C SER A 647 -30.05 16.58 24.29
N HIS A 648 -29.46 16.10 23.19
CA HIS A 648 -28.96 14.73 23.04
C HIS A 648 -27.83 14.41 24.02
N THR A 649 -27.05 15.42 24.41
CA THR A 649 -25.98 15.32 25.42
C THR A 649 -26.45 15.63 26.85
N ARG A 650 -27.76 15.78 27.07
CA ARG A 650 -28.36 16.15 28.35
C ARG A 650 -29.35 15.08 28.80
N THR A 651 -29.53 14.94 30.11
CA THR A 651 -30.60 14.12 30.68
C THR A 651 -31.97 14.71 30.34
N SER A 652 -33.02 13.88 30.37
CA SER A 652 -34.38 14.31 30.05
C SER A 652 -34.90 15.42 30.98
N ASP A 653 -34.47 15.45 32.25
CA ASP A 653 -34.86 16.52 33.17
C ASP A 653 -34.17 17.84 32.83
N ARG A 654 -32.86 17.80 32.53
CA ARG A 654 -32.11 19.02 32.13
C ARG A 654 -32.60 19.58 30.80
N SER A 655 -33.10 18.74 29.89
CA SER A 655 -33.64 19.22 28.62
C SER A 655 -34.99 19.92 28.75
N LYS A 656 -35.78 19.69 29.81
CA LYS A 656 -37.10 20.34 30.01
C LYS A 656 -37.04 21.88 29.99
N GLY A 657 -35.97 22.48 30.47
CA GLY A 657 -35.79 23.95 30.48
C GLY A 657 -35.16 24.54 29.21
N MET A 658 -34.64 23.71 28.29
CA MET A 658 -33.96 24.21 27.09
C MET A 658 -34.95 24.86 26.10
N PRO A 659 -34.52 25.89 25.35
CA PRO A 659 -35.37 26.58 24.38
C PRO A 659 -35.79 25.66 23.25
N TRP A 660 -37.01 25.89 22.75
CA TRP A 660 -37.55 25.18 21.61
C TRP A 660 -37.02 25.73 20.30
N GLN A 661 -36.82 24.83 19.34
CA GLN A 661 -36.57 25.17 17.95
C GLN A 661 -37.51 24.39 17.04
N THR A 662 -37.82 25.01 15.90
CA THR A 662 -38.84 24.51 15.00
C THR A 662 -38.25 24.34 13.60
N PRO A 663 -37.93 23.10 13.18
CA PRO A 663 -37.41 22.83 11.86
C PRO A 663 -38.54 22.85 10.83
N PHE A 664 -38.81 24.03 10.26
CA PHE A 664 -39.66 24.14 9.08
C PHE A 664 -38.86 23.74 7.85
N VAL A 665 -39.41 22.80 7.09
CA VAL A 665 -38.76 22.16 5.96
C VAL A 665 -39.77 21.95 4.84
N SER A 666 -39.33 22.11 3.60
CA SER A 666 -40.14 21.89 2.41
C SER A 666 -39.92 20.49 1.86
N VAL A 667 -40.83 20.03 0.99
CA VAL A 667 -40.59 18.81 0.20
C VAL A 667 -39.27 18.95 -0.56
N GLY A 668 -38.42 17.94 -0.44
CA GLY A 668 -37.06 17.92 -1.00
C GLY A 668 -35.97 18.15 0.07
N ASP A 669 -36.31 18.77 1.19
CA ASP A 669 -35.42 18.86 2.36
C ASP A 669 -35.54 17.60 3.23
N CYS A 670 -34.58 17.42 4.14
CA CYS A 670 -34.76 16.57 5.31
C CYS A 670 -34.15 17.19 6.56
N TYR A 671 -34.48 16.62 7.71
CA TYR A 671 -33.77 16.94 8.93
C TYR A 671 -33.37 15.67 9.68
N LEU A 672 -32.19 15.74 10.28
CA LEU A 672 -31.60 14.66 11.05
C LEU A 672 -31.80 14.94 12.53
N MET A 673 -32.05 13.89 13.30
CA MET A 673 -32.15 13.95 14.75
C MET A 673 -31.35 12.81 15.37
N ASP A 674 -30.53 13.12 16.37
CA ASP A 674 -29.95 12.10 17.24
C ASP A 674 -31.10 11.42 18.00
N TYR A 675 -31.04 10.09 18.14
CA TYR A 675 -32.09 9.31 18.81
C TYR A 675 -32.37 9.74 20.25
N ARG A 676 -31.42 10.44 20.88
CA ARG A 676 -31.53 10.97 22.25
C ARG A 676 -31.98 12.43 22.28
N LEU A 677 -32.27 13.05 21.14
CA LEU A 677 -32.69 14.46 21.08
C LEU A 677 -34.10 14.61 21.66
N SER A 678 -34.28 15.54 22.59
CA SER A 678 -35.59 15.85 23.13
C SER A 678 -36.45 16.63 22.13
N HIS A 679 -37.64 16.12 21.85
CA HIS A 679 -38.51 16.65 20.82
C HIS A 679 -40.01 16.35 21.08
N HIS A 680 -40.88 16.94 20.25
CA HIS A 680 -42.27 16.52 20.10
C HIS A 680 -42.80 16.88 18.71
N GLY A 681 -43.75 16.10 18.18
CA GLY A 681 -44.54 16.48 17.02
C GLY A 681 -45.57 17.55 17.37
N GLN A 682 -45.61 18.62 16.57
CA GLN A 682 -46.64 19.66 16.68
C GLN A 682 -47.98 19.20 16.13
N ALA A 683 -49.02 19.85 16.61
CA ALA A 683 -50.39 19.77 16.12
C ALA A 683 -50.48 19.94 14.60
N ASN A 684 -51.36 19.17 13.97
CA ASN A 684 -51.72 19.36 12.57
C ASN A 684 -53.05 20.12 12.49
N GLN A 685 -52.98 21.41 12.18
CA GLN A 685 -54.13 22.30 12.01
C GLN A 685 -54.55 22.45 10.54
N SER A 686 -53.96 21.64 9.66
CA SER A 686 -54.41 21.54 8.27
C SER A 686 -55.61 20.58 8.15
N ASP A 687 -56.19 20.56 6.95
CA ASP A 687 -57.28 19.67 6.54
C ASP A 687 -56.77 18.37 5.90
N LYS A 688 -55.45 18.16 5.84
CA LYS A 688 -54.83 16.99 5.19
C LYS A 688 -53.92 16.22 6.16
N PRO A 689 -53.74 14.90 5.96
CA PRO A 689 -52.73 14.14 6.66
C PRO A 689 -51.32 14.69 6.40
N ARG A 690 -50.44 14.56 7.41
CA ARG A 690 -49.02 14.91 7.31
C ARG A 690 -48.18 13.64 7.48
N PRO A 691 -47.82 12.97 6.38
CA PRO A 691 -46.85 11.88 6.41
C PRO A 691 -45.41 12.40 6.35
N ILE A 692 -44.56 11.88 7.23
CA ILE A 692 -43.12 12.12 7.25
C ILE A 692 -42.44 10.76 7.28
N LEU A 693 -41.63 10.44 6.27
CA LEU A 693 -40.82 9.22 6.29
C LEU A 693 -39.72 9.36 7.33
N SER A 694 -39.49 8.29 8.08
CA SER A 694 -38.49 8.20 9.14
C SER A 694 -37.56 7.02 8.84
N LEU A 695 -36.36 7.35 8.39
CA LEU A 695 -35.29 6.39 8.11
C LEU A 695 -34.30 6.45 9.27
N VAL A 696 -34.16 5.36 10.03
CA VAL A 696 -33.22 5.32 11.16
C VAL A 696 -31.97 4.57 10.76
N TYR A 697 -30.86 5.29 10.66
CA TYR A 697 -29.54 4.69 10.52
C TYR A 697 -28.98 4.41 11.90
N GLN A 698 -28.33 3.26 12.08
CA GLN A 698 -27.82 2.87 13.39
C GLN A 698 -26.54 2.05 13.28
N ARG A 699 -25.84 1.96 14.41
CA ARG A 699 -24.75 1.00 14.59
C ARG A 699 -25.31 -0.43 14.59
N PRO A 700 -24.65 -1.43 13.97
CA PRO A 700 -25.19 -2.78 13.83
C PRO A 700 -25.60 -3.47 15.14
N TRP A 701 -24.91 -3.16 16.25
CA TRP A 701 -25.17 -3.76 17.55
C TRP A 701 -26.38 -3.16 18.29
N PHE A 702 -26.92 -2.03 17.83
CA PHE A 702 -28.03 -1.37 18.51
C PHE A 702 -29.36 -2.02 18.12
N ARG A 703 -30.16 -2.40 19.13
CA ARG A 703 -31.52 -2.92 18.95
C ARG A 703 -32.51 -2.01 19.66
N ASP A 704 -33.43 -1.44 18.89
CA ASP A 704 -34.52 -0.64 19.45
C ASP A 704 -35.65 -1.55 19.98
N TYR A 705 -35.74 -1.65 21.31
CA TYR A 705 -36.77 -2.41 22.00
C TYR A 705 -38.00 -1.57 22.38
N ILE A 706 -38.00 -0.26 22.12
CA ILE A 706 -39.06 0.67 22.50
C ILE A 706 -40.08 0.81 21.38
N ASN A 707 -39.62 1.10 20.15
CA ASN A 707 -40.51 1.60 19.09
C ASN A 707 -41.08 0.51 18.15
N PHE A 708 -40.65 -0.75 18.29
CA PHE A 708 -40.98 -1.83 17.34
C PHE A 708 -41.57 -3.09 17.98
N HIS A 709 -42.30 -2.94 19.08
CA HIS A 709 -42.99 -4.05 19.75
C HIS A 709 -44.32 -4.47 19.07
N ASN A 710 -44.93 -3.59 18.28
CA ASN A 710 -46.20 -3.86 17.57
C ASN A 710 -46.04 -4.15 16.06
N GLN A 711 -44.89 -3.81 15.49
CA GLN A 711 -44.66 -3.87 14.04
C GLN A 711 -43.16 -4.08 13.79
N PRO A 712 -42.77 -4.76 12.69
CA PRO A 712 -41.36 -4.88 12.32
C PRO A 712 -40.76 -3.49 12.05
N SER A 713 -39.47 -3.30 12.32
CA SER A 713 -38.79 -2.04 12.05
C SER A 713 -38.58 -1.77 10.56
N LEU A 714 -38.53 -2.83 9.77
CA LEU A 714 -38.27 -2.78 8.34
C LEU A 714 -39.01 -3.92 7.63
N ARG A 715 -39.62 -3.65 6.48
CA ARG A 715 -40.29 -4.64 5.62
C ARG A 715 -39.65 -4.65 4.24
N LEU A 716 -38.80 -5.64 3.99
CA LEU A 716 -38.10 -5.86 2.72
C LEU A 716 -38.20 -7.35 2.38
N SER A 717 -38.76 -7.69 1.22
CA SER A 717 -38.79 -9.06 0.72
C SER A 717 -37.45 -9.41 0.06
N SER A 718 -37.16 -10.71 -0.07
CA SER A 718 -35.97 -11.17 -0.80
C SER A 718 -35.93 -10.65 -2.25
N ASP A 719 -37.08 -10.60 -2.93
CA ASP A 719 -37.20 -10.10 -4.31
C ASP A 719 -36.88 -8.61 -4.42
N GLU A 720 -37.26 -7.81 -3.41
CA GLU A 720 -36.92 -6.38 -3.36
C GLU A 720 -35.47 -6.16 -2.93
N TYR A 721 -34.92 -7.02 -2.05
CA TYR A 721 -33.50 -6.97 -1.68
C TYR A 721 -32.57 -7.26 -2.86
N GLU A 722 -32.95 -8.17 -3.76
CA GLU A 722 -32.17 -8.42 -4.98
C GLU A 722 -32.13 -7.23 -5.94
N GLN A 723 -33.11 -6.33 -5.86
CA GLN A 723 -33.11 -5.08 -6.63
C GLN A 723 -32.23 -3.98 -6.02
N VAL A 724 -31.74 -4.16 -4.78
CA VAL A 724 -30.85 -3.20 -4.12
C VAL A 724 -29.46 -3.22 -4.79
N PRO A 725 -28.89 -2.04 -5.13
CA PRO A 725 -27.54 -1.97 -5.71
C PRO A 725 -26.49 -2.66 -4.83
N ALA A 726 -25.53 -3.34 -5.44
CA ALA A 726 -24.49 -4.10 -4.74
C ALA A 726 -23.75 -3.28 -3.67
N ALA A 727 -23.46 -2.00 -3.96
CA ALA A 727 -22.78 -1.09 -3.03
C ALA A 727 -23.59 -0.75 -1.77
N LEU A 728 -24.91 -0.96 -1.79
CA LEU A 728 -25.83 -0.65 -0.69
C LEU A 728 -26.37 -1.90 0.01
N LYS A 729 -26.10 -3.10 -0.51
CA LYS A 729 -26.60 -4.35 0.08
C LYS A 729 -26.20 -4.51 1.56
N SER A 730 -25.00 -4.10 1.95
CA SER A 730 -24.56 -4.16 3.35
C SER A 730 -25.44 -3.34 4.31
N LEU A 731 -26.03 -2.24 3.85
CA LEU A 731 -26.92 -1.38 4.64
C LEU A 731 -28.20 -2.11 5.09
N LEU A 732 -28.64 -3.11 4.32
CA LEU A 732 -29.90 -3.84 4.49
C LEU A 732 -29.70 -5.34 4.75
N SER A 733 -28.50 -5.88 4.56
CA SER A 733 -28.23 -7.33 4.61
C SER A 733 -28.64 -8.02 5.92
N TRP A 734 -28.64 -7.29 7.04
CA TRP A 734 -29.07 -7.77 8.35
C TRP A 734 -30.55 -8.22 8.38
N THR A 735 -31.36 -7.80 7.41
CA THR A 735 -32.76 -8.26 7.28
C THR A 735 -32.87 -9.70 6.75
N ASN A 736 -31.78 -10.25 6.20
CA ASN A 736 -31.73 -11.57 5.57
C ASN A 736 -30.94 -12.60 6.40
N GLU A 737 -30.46 -12.26 7.60
CA GLU A 737 -29.75 -13.22 8.44
C GLU A 737 -30.70 -14.32 8.93
N PRO A 738 -30.37 -15.61 8.71
CA PRO A 738 -31.11 -16.71 9.31
C PRO A 738 -30.78 -16.78 10.80
N GLY A 739 -31.52 -16.02 11.62
CA GLY A 739 -31.22 -15.88 13.05
C GLY A 739 -32.35 -15.38 13.94
N SER A 740 -33.59 -15.28 13.44
CA SER A 740 -34.80 -15.04 14.26
C SER A 740 -35.58 -16.34 14.53
N ARG A 741 -34.88 -17.38 14.98
CA ARG A 741 -35.50 -18.48 15.73
C ARG A 741 -35.08 -18.33 17.19
N ASP A 742 -36.09 -18.41 18.05
CA ASP A 742 -36.09 -18.28 19.50
C ASP A 742 -34.88 -18.88 20.24
#